data_AF-A0A371ME69-F1
#
_entry.id   AF-A0A371ME69-F1
#
_cell.length_a   1.000
_cell.length_b   1.000
_cell.length_c   1.000
_cell.angle_alpha   90.00
_cell.angle_beta   90.00
_cell.angle_gamma   90.00
#
_symmetry.space_group_name_H-M   'P 1'
#
loop_
_entity.id
_entity.type
_entity.pdbx_description
1 polymer ?
#
loop_
_entity_poly.entity_id
_entity_poly.type
_entity_poly.pdbx_seq_one_letter_code
_entity_poly.pdbx_strand_id
1 'polypeptide(L)'
;MRVRDLPLSAALVSHYESNGIEELYPPQAAAVEAGVAEGGRVVAAIPTASGKTFIAELAMLTAEGPALYIVPLRALAREKYETFDRLPGVSVGISTGDFDADEAELGDHDIVVATSEKVDSAIRNGAPWVERLACVVVDEVHLLGAPGRGPTLEVTLATLQRRVPDLQLVALSATVDNPEVIADWLDAALVESTWRPVSLRTGVYADETVEFDDGTDLDVVVPPTGPNDDEATEATVALVEDAVETGGQCLAFVRSRREAEALADRLAGEDLSPAPALGDELDELGGTATGRQLSECARTGVGFHHAGLRSAHRVAVENAFRDRRLAVICATPTLAAGVNVPARRVVIRDQKRYTGDSMAWIPVLDVHQMCGRAGRPHLDPFGEAVLVGDADTKAELFDRYVTADAEAVDSQFDDPEALRTHVLSVVASGFADSLDGVADVFSATYYAHQNPSVDLAELVADVVSELEAMELLDATGGTLSATTLGAQTSRQYVSPTTGARIVSGIRTIETMADEHVTARTALEVVCDTPDMHDTYLGNRERALMYQYARSHAAEFTTAMHDADPFEEWLTAVKTARILHEWTEGSDIEELVERYRIGPGDVESRVERAEWLLGAADALCAALDTDVPEFREVRALLSP
;
A
#
# COMPACT_ATOMS: atom_id res chain seq x y z
N MET A 1 19.27 -0.30 -28.44
CA MET A 1 18.24 0.31 -29.31
C MET A 1 18.12 1.78 -28.94
N ARG A 2 17.93 2.70 -29.90
CA ARG A 2 17.83 4.14 -29.58
C ARG A 2 16.38 4.58 -29.45
N VAL A 3 16.10 5.53 -28.57
CA VAL A 3 14.75 6.06 -28.37
C VAL A 3 14.16 6.66 -29.65
N ARG A 4 14.99 7.31 -30.47
CA ARG A 4 14.57 7.88 -31.76
C ARG A 4 14.09 6.87 -32.80
N ASP A 5 14.37 5.58 -32.59
CA ASP A 5 13.96 4.51 -33.50
C ASP A 5 12.59 3.92 -33.10
N LEU A 6 12.02 4.36 -31.96
CA LEU A 6 10.72 3.93 -31.46
C LEU A 6 9.56 4.64 -32.18
N PRO A 7 8.35 4.04 -32.22
CA PRO A 7 7.17 4.61 -32.86
C PRO A 7 6.53 5.75 -32.04
N LEU A 8 7.33 6.73 -31.63
CA LEU A 8 6.92 7.88 -30.81
C LEU A 8 6.91 9.18 -31.61
N SER A 9 6.13 10.15 -31.15
CA SER A 9 6.13 11.50 -31.75
C SER A 9 7.49 12.19 -31.55
N ALA A 10 7.86 13.11 -32.45
CA ALA A 10 9.11 13.84 -32.32
C ALA A 10 9.22 14.66 -31.02
N ALA A 11 8.08 15.11 -30.47
CA ALA A 11 8.03 15.81 -29.20
C ALA A 11 8.38 14.87 -28.02
N LEU A 12 7.84 13.64 -28.03
CA LEU A 12 8.13 12.62 -27.02
C LEU A 12 9.59 12.16 -27.10
N VAL A 13 10.13 11.90 -28.30
CA VAL A 13 11.54 11.57 -28.48
C VAL A 13 12.44 12.68 -27.92
N SER A 14 12.13 13.95 -28.22
CA SER A 14 12.90 15.09 -27.70
C SER A 14 12.81 15.20 -26.17
N HIS A 15 11.64 14.92 -25.59
CA HIS A 15 11.45 14.88 -24.14
C HIS A 15 12.37 13.84 -23.50
N TYR A 16 12.38 12.60 -23.99
CA TYR A 16 13.23 11.54 -23.45
C TYR A 16 14.73 11.82 -23.62
N GLU A 17 15.18 12.26 -24.81
CA GLU A 17 16.59 12.60 -25.05
C GLU A 17 17.03 13.77 -24.13
N SER A 18 16.16 14.78 -23.90
CA SER A 18 16.46 15.89 -22.99
C SER A 18 16.56 15.49 -21.51
N ASN A 19 15.91 14.39 -21.13
CA ASN A 19 16.01 13.78 -19.81
C ASN A 19 17.13 12.72 -19.72
N GLY A 20 17.99 12.62 -20.75
CA GLY A 20 19.15 11.73 -20.77
C GLY A 20 18.86 10.30 -21.22
N ILE A 21 17.66 10.02 -21.73
CA ILE A 21 17.27 8.70 -22.25
C ILE A 21 17.48 8.70 -23.77
N GLU A 22 18.72 8.41 -24.21
CA GLU A 22 19.06 8.30 -25.64
C GLU A 22 19.07 6.84 -26.14
N GLU A 23 19.53 5.92 -25.28
CA GLU A 23 19.62 4.48 -25.56
C GLU A 23 18.85 3.70 -24.49
N LEU A 24 18.10 2.69 -24.94
CA LEU A 24 17.36 1.80 -24.08
C LEU A 24 18.29 0.88 -23.31
N TYR A 25 17.96 0.66 -22.04
CA TYR A 25 18.55 -0.41 -21.26
C TYR A 25 18.23 -1.79 -21.86
N PRO A 26 19.07 -2.82 -21.64
CA PRO A 26 18.82 -4.16 -22.15
C PRO A 26 17.40 -4.70 -21.89
N PRO A 27 16.84 -4.63 -20.65
CA PRO A 27 15.46 -5.09 -20.42
C PRO A 27 14.40 -4.25 -21.15
N GLN A 28 14.63 -2.94 -21.33
CA GLN A 28 13.71 -2.08 -22.09
C GLN A 28 13.71 -2.46 -23.58
N ALA A 29 14.88 -2.72 -24.16
CA ALA A 29 14.98 -3.19 -25.54
C ALA A 29 14.34 -4.57 -25.73
N ALA A 30 14.50 -5.48 -24.76
CA ALA A 30 13.85 -6.79 -24.77
C ALA A 30 12.31 -6.66 -24.72
N ALA A 31 11.77 -5.69 -23.97
CA ALA A 31 10.34 -5.41 -23.97
C ALA A 31 9.81 -4.90 -25.31
N VAL A 32 10.59 -4.07 -26.02
CA VAL A 32 10.26 -3.68 -27.40
C VAL A 32 10.26 -4.90 -28.33
N GLU A 33 11.27 -5.76 -28.24
CA GLU A 33 11.34 -6.99 -29.04
C GLU A 33 10.20 -7.97 -28.70
N ALA A 34 9.70 -7.95 -27.47
CA ALA A 34 8.55 -8.74 -27.02
C ALA A 34 7.19 -8.19 -27.52
N GLY A 35 7.17 -7.03 -28.17
CA GLY A 35 5.96 -6.49 -28.79
C GLY A 35 5.26 -5.38 -28.01
N VAL A 36 5.88 -4.82 -26.96
CA VAL A 36 5.20 -3.85 -26.07
C VAL A 36 4.73 -2.59 -26.81
N ALA A 37 5.40 -2.22 -27.91
CA ALA A 37 5.03 -1.06 -28.72
C ALA A 37 4.02 -1.40 -29.84
N GLU A 38 3.71 -2.69 -30.03
CA GLU A 38 2.84 -3.21 -31.09
C GLU A 38 1.54 -3.82 -30.57
N GLY A 39 1.19 -3.59 -29.30
CA GLY A 39 -0.01 -4.19 -28.69
C GLY A 39 0.21 -5.56 -28.06
N GLY A 40 1.46 -6.04 -27.98
CA GLY A 40 1.81 -7.29 -27.33
C GLY A 40 1.61 -7.22 -25.81
N ARG A 41 1.13 -8.33 -25.22
CA ARG A 41 1.05 -8.48 -23.77
C ARG A 41 2.42 -8.84 -23.22
N VAL A 42 2.87 -8.16 -22.17
CA VAL A 42 4.22 -8.31 -21.62
C VAL A 42 4.21 -8.38 -20.11
N VAL A 43 4.93 -9.35 -19.55
CA VAL A 43 5.32 -9.35 -18.13
C VAL A 43 6.80 -9.00 -18.04
N ALA A 44 7.13 -7.87 -17.43
CA ALA A 44 8.49 -7.44 -17.20
C ALA A 44 8.90 -7.70 -15.73
N ALA A 45 9.56 -8.83 -15.49
CA ALA A 45 10.12 -9.21 -14.19
C ALA A 45 11.57 -8.72 -14.11
N ILE A 46 11.75 -7.45 -13.72
CA ILE A 46 13.05 -6.77 -13.74
C ILE A 46 13.25 -5.93 -12.47
N PRO A 47 14.50 -5.66 -12.05
CA PRO A 47 14.77 -4.79 -10.93
C PRO A 47 14.16 -3.40 -11.06
N THR A 48 13.78 -2.78 -9.93
CA THR A 48 13.11 -1.46 -9.88
C THR A 48 13.93 -0.35 -10.55
N ALA A 49 15.27 -0.41 -10.46
CA ALA A 49 16.17 0.56 -11.08
C ALA A 49 16.31 0.42 -12.61
N SER A 50 15.74 -0.63 -13.22
CA SER A 50 15.98 -1.00 -14.63
C SER A 50 15.00 -0.37 -15.62
N GLY A 51 14.23 0.62 -15.16
CA GLY A 51 13.42 1.48 -16.03
C GLY A 51 12.06 0.90 -16.41
N LYS A 52 11.38 0.21 -15.47
CA LYS A 52 9.99 -0.28 -15.60
C LYS A 52 9.03 0.81 -16.10
N THR A 53 9.12 2.01 -15.55
CA THR A 53 8.27 3.15 -15.92
C THR A 53 8.34 3.44 -17.43
N PHE A 54 9.51 3.36 -18.06
CA PHE A 54 9.65 3.61 -19.48
C PHE A 54 8.97 2.53 -20.35
N ILE A 55 9.02 1.26 -19.92
CA ILE A 55 8.31 0.16 -20.60
C ILE A 55 6.80 0.44 -20.59
N ALA A 56 6.28 0.87 -19.45
CA ALA A 56 4.88 1.26 -19.32
C ALA A 56 4.53 2.49 -20.16
N GLU A 57 5.34 3.55 -20.11
CA GLU A 57 5.13 4.75 -20.92
C GLU A 57 5.07 4.39 -22.41
N LEU A 58 5.98 3.54 -22.88
CA LEU A 58 5.97 3.10 -24.27
C LEU A 58 4.66 2.39 -24.62
N ALA A 59 4.24 1.40 -23.82
CA ALA A 59 2.98 0.67 -24.00
C ALA A 59 1.77 1.59 -24.14
N MET A 60 1.65 2.54 -23.20
CA MET A 60 0.52 3.47 -23.12
C MET A 60 0.54 4.48 -24.26
N LEU A 61 1.71 5.01 -24.62
CA LEU A 61 1.86 6.03 -25.67
C LEU A 61 1.68 5.48 -27.08
N THR A 62 1.87 4.18 -27.28
CA THR A 62 1.67 3.51 -28.57
C THR A 62 0.29 2.85 -28.70
N ALA A 63 -0.50 2.82 -27.63
CA ALA A 63 -1.84 2.26 -27.67
C ALA A 63 -2.78 3.08 -28.55
N GLU A 64 -3.65 2.42 -29.32
CA GLU A 64 -4.66 3.08 -30.16
C GLU A 64 -5.94 3.43 -29.36
N GLY A 65 -5.78 3.99 -28.16
CA GLY A 65 -6.87 4.39 -27.28
C GLY A 65 -6.42 4.69 -25.85
N PRO A 66 -7.34 5.01 -24.94
CA PRO A 66 -7.04 5.33 -23.55
C PRO A 66 -6.27 4.21 -22.84
N ALA A 67 -5.30 4.60 -22.02
CA ALA A 67 -4.52 3.70 -21.20
C ALA A 67 -4.81 3.89 -19.71
N LEU A 68 -4.74 2.79 -18.96
CA LEU A 68 -4.88 2.76 -17.51
C LEU A 68 -3.57 2.29 -16.87
N TYR A 69 -3.04 3.04 -15.92
CA TYR A 69 -1.89 2.67 -15.10
C TYR A 69 -2.34 2.38 -13.67
N ILE A 70 -2.30 1.09 -13.29
CA ILE A 70 -2.69 0.62 -11.97
C ILE A 70 -1.49 0.65 -11.04
N VAL A 71 -1.63 1.31 -9.89
CA VAL A 71 -0.63 1.34 -8.80
C VAL A 71 -1.18 0.73 -7.51
N PRO A 72 -0.31 0.23 -6.61
CA PRO A 72 -0.76 -0.35 -5.35
C PRO A 72 -1.00 0.67 -4.23
N LEU A 73 -0.53 1.91 -4.37
CA LEU A 73 -0.58 2.91 -3.31
C LEU A 73 -0.99 4.27 -3.86
N ARG A 74 -1.76 5.04 -3.08
CA ARG A 74 -2.16 6.41 -3.46
C ARG A 74 -0.96 7.34 -3.62
N ALA A 75 0.05 7.20 -2.77
CA ALA A 75 1.29 7.98 -2.87
C ALA A 75 2.01 7.72 -4.22
N LEU A 76 2.05 6.47 -4.66
CA LEU A 76 2.56 6.10 -5.97
C LEU A 76 1.72 6.65 -7.11
N ALA A 77 0.39 6.66 -6.97
CA ALA A 77 -0.48 7.21 -7.99
C ALA A 77 -0.16 8.68 -8.27
N ARG A 78 0.05 9.45 -7.20
CA ARG A 78 0.46 10.85 -7.31
C ARG A 78 1.83 11.00 -7.97
N GLU A 79 2.82 10.20 -7.56
CA GLU A 79 4.15 10.21 -8.18
C GLU A 79 4.08 9.93 -9.70
N LYS A 80 3.30 8.92 -10.09
CA LYS A 80 3.13 8.52 -11.49
C LYS A 80 2.32 9.53 -12.29
N TYR A 81 1.26 10.09 -11.70
CA TYR A 81 0.51 11.20 -12.28
C TYR A 81 1.42 12.39 -12.59
N GLU A 82 2.22 12.85 -11.62
CA GLU A 82 3.15 13.97 -11.82
C GLU A 82 4.26 13.65 -12.84
N THR A 83 4.60 12.38 -13.02
CA THR A 83 5.54 11.91 -14.05
C THR A 83 4.91 11.99 -15.43
N PHE A 84 3.71 11.42 -15.60
CA PHE A 84 3.03 11.36 -16.89
C PHE A 84 2.48 12.71 -17.34
N ASP A 85 2.08 13.59 -16.43
CA ASP A 85 1.60 14.95 -16.74
C ASP A 85 2.70 15.83 -17.38
N ARG A 86 3.98 15.43 -17.24
CA ARG A 86 5.11 16.10 -17.91
C ARG A 86 5.30 15.64 -19.35
N LEU A 87 4.59 14.62 -19.81
CA LEU A 87 4.71 14.10 -21.18
C LEU A 87 4.07 15.07 -22.18
N PRO A 88 4.79 15.48 -23.24
CA PRO A 88 4.28 16.47 -24.18
C PRO A 88 3.12 15.94 -25.01
N GLY A 89 1.97 16.63 -24.93
CA GLY A 89 0.80 16.35 -25.77
C GLY A 89 -0.05 15.19 -25.28
N VAL A 90 0.10 14.79 -24.02
CA VAL A 90 -0.66 13.71 -23.37
C VAL A 90 -1.49 14.32 -22.26
N SER A 91 -2.77 13.96 -22.19
CA SER A 91 -3.67 14.32 -21.10
C SER A 91 -3.73 13.20 -20.06
N VAL A 92 -3.59 13.55 -18.79
CA VAL A 92 -3.50 12.57 -17.69
C VAL A 92 -4.55 12.86 -16.63
N GLY A 93 -5.28 11.83 -16.22
CA GLY A 93 -6.21 11.83 -15.08
C GLY A 93 -5.69 10.99 -13.93
N ILE A 94 -6.16 11.27 -12.71
CA ILE A 94 -5.88 10.47 -11.51
C ILE A 94 -7.19 10.10 -10.81
N SER A 95 -7.30 8.86 -10.33
CA SER A 95 -8.39 8.43 -9.45
C SER A 95 -7.88 7.55 -8.30
N THR A 96 -7.92 8.12 -7.09
CA THR A 96 -7.42 7.50 -5.87
C THR A 96 -8.30 7.68 -4.63
N GLY A 97 -9.41 8.42 -4.74
CA GLY A 97 -10.27 8.81 -3.61
C GLY A 97 -10.05 10.26 -3.21
N ASP A 98 -8.86 10.59 -2.70
CA ASP A 98 -8.51 11.96 -2.25
C ASP A 98 -8.34 12.93 -3.44
N PHE A 99 -7.99 12.38 -4.59
CA PHE A 99 -7.80 13.06 -5.86
C PHE A 99 -8.54 12.25 -6.92
N ASP A 100 -9.82 12.56 -7.09
CA ASP A 100 -10.63 12.03 -8.18
C ASP A 100 -10.92 13.19 -9.12
N ALA A 101 -10.46 13.07 -10.38
CA ALA A 101 -11.15 13.77 -11.46
C ALA A 101 -12.59 13.22 -11.53
N ASP A 102 -13.55 14.04 -11.96
CA ASP A 102 -14.93 13.57 -12.09
C ASP A 102 -14.96 12.30 -12.96
N GLU A 103 -15.69 11.25 -12.57
CA GLU A 103 -15.72 9.97 -13.30
C GLU A 103 -16.14 10.13 -14.77
N ALA A 104 -16.92 11.17 -15.06
CA ALA A 104 -17.31 11.55 -16.41
C ALA A 104 -16.13 12.11 -17.23
N GLU A 105 -15.16 12.75 -16.58
CA GLU A 105 -13.96 13.35 -17.19
C GLU A 105 -12.80 12.35 -17.30
N LEU A 106 -12.73 11.34 -16.41
CA LEU A 106 -11.71 10.28 -16.48
C LEU A 106 -11.63 9.60 -17.84
N GLY A 107 -12.77 9.45 -18.49
CA GLY A 107 -12.88 8.83 -19.80
C GLY A 107 -12.38 9.69 -20.98
N ASP A 108 -12.01 10.94 -20.75
CA ASP A 108 -11.53 11.86 -21.79
C ASP A 108 -10.00 12.00 -21.79
N HIS A 109 -9.32 11.43 -20.79
CA HIS A 109 -7.86 11.43 -20.70
C HIS A 109 -7.22 10.33 -21.55
N ASP A 110 -6.01 10.61 -22.05
CA ASP A 110 -5.19 9.62 -22.77
C ASP A 110 -4.64 8.56 -21.81
N ILE A 111 -4.26 8.98 -20.59
CA ILE A 111 -3.76 8.11 -19.51
C ILE A 111 -4.55 8.37 -18.23
N VAL A 112 -5.00 7.31 -17.57
CA VAL A 112 -5.59 7.36 -16.23
C VAL A 112 -4.68 6.62 -15.25
N VAL A 113 -4.30 7.26 -14.14
CA VAL A 113 -3.58 6.61 -13.04
C VAL A 113 -4.55 6.31 -11.91
N ALA A 114 -4.65 5.05 -11.48
CA ALA A 114 -5.59 4.67 -10.43
C ALA A 114 -5.04 3.54 -9.54
N THR A 115 -5.61 3.39 -8.33
CA THR A 115 -5.34 2.18 -7.53
C THR A 115 -6.19 1.00 -8.00
N SER A 116 -5.78 -0.23 -7.67
CA SER A 116 -6.56 -1.44 -7.98
C SER A 116 -7.99 -1.38 -7.46
N GLU A 117 -8.20 -0.85 -6.25
CA GLU A 117 -9.51 -0.72 -5.62
C GLU A 117 -10.40 0.28 -6.36
N LYS A 118 -9.81 1.36 -6.90
CA LYS A 118 -10.56 2.36 -7.68
C LYS A 118 -10.99 1.82 -9.04
N VAL A 119 -10.14 1.00 -9.67
CA VAL A 119 -10.50 0.31 -10.92
C VAL A 119 -11.59 -0.72 -10.67
N ASP A 120 -11.49 -1.53 -9.60
CA ASP A 120 -12.53 -2.48 -9.22
C ASP A 120 -13.86 -1.76 -8.92
N SER A 121 -13.81 -0.65 -8.18
CA SER A 121 -14.99 0.20 -7.95
C SER A 121 -15.61 0.72 -9.25
N ALA A 122 -14.81 1.20 -10.21
CA ALA A 122 -15.30 1.66 -11.50
C ALA A 122 -15.97 0.51 -12.30
N ILE A 123 -15.40 -0.69 -12.26
CA ILE A 123 -15.98 -1.90 -12.86
C ILE A 123 -17.35 -2.21 -12.24
N ARG A 124 -17.46 -2.17 -10.90
CA ARG A 124 -18.68 -2.43 -10.13
C ARG A 124 -19.79 -1.43 -10.43
N ASN A 125 -19.42 -0.16 -10.61
CA ASN A 125 -20.35 0.93 -10.90
C ASN A 125 -20.67 1.08 -12.40
N GLY A 126 -20.11 0.21 -13.26
CA GLY A 126 -20.40 0.21 -14.69
C GLY A 126 -19.85 1.44 -15.42
N ALA A 127 -18.68 1.93 -15.00
CA ALA A 127 -18.06 3.12 -15.56
C ALA A 127 -17.77 2.94 -17.07
N PRO A 128 -18.35 3.77 -17.97
CA PRO A 128 -18.25 3.57 -19.42
C PRO A 128 -16.84 3.68 -20.01
N TRP A 129 -15.89 4.26 -19.28
CA TRP A 129 -14.51 4.41 -19.75
C TRP A 129 -13.74 3.08 -19.70
N VAL A 130 -14.15 2.13 -18.85
CA VAL A 130 -13.48 0.82 -18.72
C VAL A 130 -13.55 0.02 -20.02
N GLU A 131 -14.70 0.04 -20.70
CA GLU A 131 -14.89 -0.68 -21.98
C GLU A 131 -14.12 -0.06 -23.15
N ARG A 132 -13.58 1.16 -22.98
CA ARG A 132 -12.82 1.89 -24.01
C ARG A 132 -11.30 1.74 -23.86
N LEU A 133 -10.83 1.06 -22.82
CA LEU A 133 -9.40 0.90 -22.56
C LEU A 133 -8.73 0.09 -23.68
N ALA A 134 -7.64 0.63 -24.22
CA ALA A 134 -6.79 -0.07 -25.19
C ALA A 134 -5.56 -0.70 -24.54
N CYS A 135 -5.10 -0.14 -23.41
CA CYS A 135 -3.93 -0.62 -22.68
C CYS A 135 -4.16 -0.54 -21.17
N VAL A 136 -3.76 -1.58 -20.45
CA VAL A 136 -3.66 -1.60 -18.99
C VAL A 136 -2.24 -1.96 -18.60
N VAL A 137 -1.60 -1.06 -17.86
CA VAL A 137 -0.34 -1.30 -17.18
C VAL A 137 -0.62 -1.59 -15.71
N VAL A 138 -0.02 -2.65 -15.18
CA VAL A 138 -0.06 -3.01 -13.76
C VAL A 138 1.32 -2.84 -13.16
N ASP A 139 1.50 -1.88 -12.27
CA ASP A 139 2.74 -1.71 -11.52
C ASP A 139 2.79 -2.63 -10.30
N GLU A 140 3.97 -3.14 -10.00
CA GLU A 140 4.23 -4.07 -8.89
C GLU A 140 3.28 -5.29 -8.84
N VAL A 141 3.08 -5.97 -9.97
CA VAL A 141 2.15 -7.12 -10.10
C VAL A 141 2.45 -8.28 -9.13
N HIS A 142 3.66 -8.39 -8.58
CA HIS A 142 3.96 -9.35 -7.51
C HIS A 142 3.11 -9.16 -6.24
N LEU A 143 2.45 -8.01 -6.09
CA LEU A 143 1.47 -7.78 -5.03
C LEU A 143 0.20 -8.62 -5.17
N LEU A 144 0.05 -9.43 -6.22
CA LEU A 144 -0.88 -10.57 -6.23
C LEU A 144 -0.70 -11.47 -5.01
N GLY A 145 0.53 -11.60 -4.50
CA GLY A 145 0.84 -12.37 -3.29
C GLY A 145 0.66 -11.60 -1.98
N ALA A 146 0.21 -10.35 -2.03
CA ALA A 146 0.01 -9.54 -0.83
C ALA A 146 -1.38 -9.79 -0.22
N PRO A 147 -1.47 -10.15 1.07
CA PRO A 147 -2.76 -10.29 1.76
C PRO A 147 -3.59 -9.01 1.68
N GLY A 148 -4.92 -9.16 1.54
CA GLY A 148 -5.89 -8.07 1.47
C GLY A 148 -5.96 -7.34 0.12
N ARG A 149 -4.83 -7.12 -0.57
CA ARG A 149 -4.80 -6.36 -1.84
C ARG A 149 -4.66 -7.24 -3.09
N GLY A 150 -3.91 -8.33 -2.97
CA GLY A 150 -3.72 -9.30 -4.05
C GLY A 150 -5.03 -9.79 -4.67
N PRO A 151 -6.04 -10.18 -3.86
CA PRO A 151 -7.34 -10.62 -4.37
C PRO A 151 -8.05 -9.58 -5.24
N THR A 152 -8.01 -8.31 -4.82
CA THR A 152 -8.63 -7.22 -5.59
C THR A 152 -7.92 -7.01 -6.93
N LEU A 153 -6.59 -6.98 -6.93
CA LEU A 153 -5.82 -6.85 -8.17
C LEU A 153 -6.11 -8.02 -9.11
N GLU A 154 -6.11 -9.24 -8.58
CA GLU A 154 -6.37 -10.47 -9.32
C GLU A 154 -7.74 -10.46 -10.01
N VAL A 155 -8.81 -10.17 -9.27
CA VAL A 155 -10.18 -10.13 -9.81
C VAL A 155 -10.36 -8.96 -10.79
N THR A 156 -9.71 -7.83 -10.53
CA THR A 156 -9.71 -6.68 -11.46
C THR A 156 -9.15 -7.12 -12.82
N LEU A 157 -7.99 -7.77 -12.83
CA LEU A 157 -7.36 -8.24 -14.07
C LEU A 157 -8.15 -9.36 -14.75
N ALA A 158 -8.66 -10.33 -14.00
CA ALA A 158 -9.53 -11.39 -14.53
C ALA A 158 -10.78 -10.80 -15.21
N THR A 159 -11.38 -9.78 -14.59
CA THR A 159 -12.57 -9.09 -15.10
C THR A 159 -12.27 -8.27 -16.36
N LEU A 160 -11.16 -7.52 -16.36
CA LEU A 160 -10.71 -6.73 -17.51
C LEU A 160 -10.41 -7.61 -18.71
N GLN A 161 -9.71 -8.73 -18.52
CA GLN A 161 -9.43 -9.71 -19.57
C GLN A 161 -10.70 -10.27 -20.21
N ARG A 162 -11.78 -10.43 -19.44
CA ARG A 162 -13.08 -10.90 -19.94
C ARG A 162 -13.91 -9.80 -20.61
N ARG A 163 -13.87 -8.57 -20.09
CA ARG A 163 -14.65 -7.43 -20.62
C ARG A 163 -14.05 -6.82 -21.87
N VAL A 164 -12.73 -6.83 -21.99
CA VAL A 164 -12.00 -6.16 -23.07
C VAL A 164 -11.04 -7.17 -23.75
N PRO A 165 -11.54 -7.99 -24.70
CA PRO A 165 -10.76 -9.09 -25.28
C PRO A 165 -9.46 -8.65 -25.98
N ASP A 166 -9.47 -7.51 -26.66
CA ASP A 166 -8.33 -6.97 -27.41
C ASP A 166 -7.43 -6.06 -26.55
N LEU A 167 -7.57 -6.10 -25.22
CA LEU A 167 -6.79 -5.29 -24.30
C LEU A 167 -5.31 -5.68 -24.31
N GLN A 168 -4.44 -4.70 -24.53
CA GLN A 168 -3.01 -4.84 -24.26
C GLN A 168 -2.79 -4.80 -22.73
N LEU A 169 -2.16 -5.83 -22.19
CA LEU A 169 -1.84 -5.93 -20.77
C LEU A 169 -0.32 -5.96 -20.57
N VAL A 170 0.19 -5.01 -19.79
CA VAL A 170 1.61 -4.93 -19.44
C VAL A 170 1.75 -4.98 -17.93
N ALA A 171 2.36 -6.03 -17.39
CA ALA A 171 2.56 -6.19 -15.96
C ALA A 171 4.04 -5.97 -15.61
N LEU A 172 4.30 -5.08 -14.66
CA LEU A 172 5.63 -4.75 -14.19
C LEU A 172 5.85 -5.38 -12.82
N SER A 173 6.90 -6.16 -12.66
CA SER A 173 7.22 -6.82 -11.40
C SER A 173 8.67 -6.61 -11.00
N ALA A 174 8.94 -6.60 -9.69
CA ALA A 174 10.27 -6.93 -9.19
C ALA A 174 10.62 -8.38 -9.57
N THR A 175 11.88 -8.76 -9.38
CA THR A 175 12.31 -10.16 -9.56
C THR A 175 11.57 -11.06 -8.57
N VAL A 176 10.93 -12.11 -9.08
CA VAL A 176 10.15 -13.13 -8.33
C VAL A 176 10.56 -14.52 -8.82
N ASP A 177 10.23 -15.58 -8.08
CA ASP A 177 10.65 -16.96 -8.41
C ASP A 177 9.90 -17.57 -9.60
N ASN A 178 8.62 -17.22 -9.75
CA ASN A 178 7.69 -17.83 -10.70
C ASN A 178 7.07 -16.83 -11.70
N PRO A 179 7.86 -15.92 -12.32
CA PRO A 179 7.33 -14.90 -13.24
C PRO A 179 6.70 -15.51 -14.49
N GLU A 180 7.12 -16.73 -14.88
CA GLU A 180 6.52 -17.50 -15.96
C GLU A 180 5.07 -17.90 -15.67
N VAL A 181 4.71 -18.17 -14.41
CA VAL A 181 3.33 -18.50 -14.03
C VAL A 181 2.42 -17.29 -14.17
N ILE A 182 2.92 -16.09 -13.83
CA ILE A 182 2.22 -14.83 -14.03
C ILE A 182 2.08 -14.53 -15.53
N ALA A 183 3.14 -14.74 -16.32
CA ALA A 183 3.12 -14.54 -17.76
C ALA A 183 2.16 -15.48 -18.49
N ASP A 184 2.17 -16.77 -18.12
CA ASP A 184 1.25 -17.78 -18.66
C ASP A 184 -0.21 -17.47 -18.30
N TRP A 185 -0.49 -17.02 -17.07
CA TRP A 185 -1.83 -16.60 -16.67
C TRP A 185 -2.35 -15.40 -17.50
N LEU A 186 -1.50 -14.43 -17.78
CA LEU A 186 -1.85 -13.20 -18.53
C LEU A 186 -1.80 -13.36 -20.05
N ASP A 187 -1.40 -14.54 -20.55
CA ASP A 187 -1.11 -14.81 -21.96
C ASP A 187 -0.12 -13.78 -22.54
N ALA A 188 1.01 -13.62 -21.85
CA ALA A 188 1.97 -12.55 -22.07
C ALA A 188 3.39 -13.05 -22.34
N ALA A 189 4.14 -12.31 -23.14
CA ALA A 189 5.57 -12.57 -23.31
C ALA A 189 6.33 -12.17 -22.03
N LEU A 190 7.16 -13.08 -21.52
CA LEU A 190 8.00 -12.83 -20.35
C LEU A 190 9.31 -12.12 -20.76
N VAL A 191 9.57 -10.97 -20.14
CA VAL A 191 10.84 -10.27 -20.16
C VAL A 191 11.44 -10.33 -18.76
N GLU A 192 12.35 -11.28 -18.57
CA GLU A 192 13.06 -11.46 -17.32
C GLU A 192 14.51 -10.95 -17.44
N SER A 193 14.97 -10.19 -16.45
CA SER A 193 16.34 -9.70 -16.43
C SER A 193 16.79 -9.32 -15.03
N THR A 194 18.03 -9.67 -14.67
CA THR A 194 18.70 -9.20 -13.45
C THR A 194 19.54 -7.95 -13.67
N TRP A 195 19.57 -7.42 -14.91
CA TRP A 195 20.37 -6.26 -15.27
C TRP A 195 19.94 -5.03 -14.47
N ARG A 196 20.90 -4.24 -13.99
CA ARG A 196 20.70 -2.96 -13.28
C ARG A 196 21.68 -1.90 -13.82
N PRO A 197 21.32 -0.61 -13.83
CA PRO A 197 22.22 0.47 -14.27
C PRO A 197 23.41 0.66 -13.32
N VAL A 198 23.22 0.34 -12.04
CA VAL A 198 24.24 0.40 -10.99
C VAL A 198 24.31 -0.99 -10.36
N SER A 199 25.52 -1.55 -10.24
CA SER A 199 25.72 -2.85 -9.59
C SER A 199 25.37 -2.76 -8.10
N LEU A 200 24.69 -3.78 -7.58
CA LEU A 200 24.35 -3.90 -6.17
C LEU A 200 25.28 -4.92 -5.52
N ARG A 201 25.85 -4.57 -4.37
CA ARG A 201 26.56 -5.48 -3.47
C ARG A 201 25.71 -5.69 -2.24
N THR A 202 25.33 -6.92 -1.95
CA THR A 202 24.52 -7.26 -0.76
C THR A 202 25.38 -7.99 0.24
N GLY A 203 25.42 -7.54 1.49
CA GLY A 203 26.30 -8.11 2.48
C GLY A 203 25.72 -8.14 3.89
N VAL A 204 26.40 -8.86 4.76
CA VAL A 204 26.04 -8.97 6.18
C VAL A 204 27.17 -8.39 7.02
N TYR A 205 26.83 -7.41 7.85
CA TYR A 205 27.70 -6.90 8.89
C TYR A 205 27.70 -7.87 10.08
N ALA A 206 28.89 -8.27 10.53
CA ALA A 206 29.12 -8.92 11.81
C ALA A 206 30.60 -8.77 12.21
N ASP A 207 30.89 -8.66 13.50
CA ASP A 207 32.27 -8.55 14.02
C ASP A 207 33.10 -7.44 13.34
N GLU A 208 32.55 -6.21 13.26
CA GLU A 208 33.22 -5.03 12.67
C GLU A 208 33.54 -5.16 11.16
N THR A 209 33.00 -6.16 10.47
CA THR A 209 33.23 -6.39 9.04
C THR A 209 31.92 -6.64 8.30
N VAL A 210 31.77 -6.08 7.10
CA VAL A 210 30.72 -6.47 6.15
C VAL A 210 31.30 -7.43 5.13
N GLU A 211 30.75 -8.63 5.04
CA GLU A 211 31.05 -9.59 3.97
C GLU A 211 29.97 -9.49 2.88
N PHE A 212 30.38 -9.22 1.64
CA PHE A 212 29.47 -9.07 0.50
C PHE A 212 29.37 -10.34 -0.36
N ASP A 213 28.26 -10.46 -1.09
CA ASP A 213 27.94 -11.51 -2.06
C ASP A 213 28.95 -11.65 -3.21
N ASP A 214 29.65 -10.57 -3.56
CA ASP A 214 30.73 -10.57 -4.55
C ASP A 214 32.09 -11.05 -4.00
N GLY A 215 32.14 -11.45 -2.73
CA GLY A 215 33.34 -11.94 -2.05
C GLY A 215 34.31 -10.85 -1.60
N THR A 216 33.89 -9.58 -1.63
CA THR A 216 34.65 -8.46 -1.06
C THR A 216 34.20 -8.16 0.36
N ASP A 217 35.07 -7.47 1.12
CA ASP A 217 34.82 -7.08 2.51
C ASP A 217 34.91 -5.56 2.70
N LEU A 218 34.22 -5.04 3.70
CA LEU A 218 34.35 -3.67 4.21
C LEU A 218 34.58 -3.71 5.72
N ASP A 219 35.73 -3.24 6.17
CA ASP A 219 36.01 -3.03 7.59
C ASP A 219 35.25 -1.79 8.09
N VAL A 220 34.49 -1.93 9.16
CA VAL A 220 33.68 -0.87 9.77
C VAL A 220 34.08 -0.72 11.22
N VAL A 221 34.78 0.37 11.53
CA VAL A 221 35.24 0.64 12.89
C VAL A 221 34.07 1.15 13.72
N VAL A 222 33.59 0.31 14.65
CA VAL A 222 32.57 0.72 15.61
C VAL A 222 33.25 1.17 16.90
N PRO A 223 32.97 2.39 17.41
CA PRO A 223 33.49 2.82 18.70
C PRO A 223 33.11 1.84 19.82
N PRO A 224 33.94 1.68 20.87
CA PRO A 224 33.63 0.77 21.97
C PRO A 224 32.29 1.10 22.61
N THR A 225 31.37 0.14 22.56
CA THR A 225 30.04 0.27 23.15
C THR A 225 30.09 0.14 24.67
N GLY A 226 29.34 1.00 25.36
CA GLY A 226 29.06 0.84 26.78
C GLY A 226 28.11 -0.33 27.03
N PRO A 227 27.99 -0.80 28.28
CA PRO A 227 27.15 -1.96 28.63
C PRO A 227 25.64 -1.77 28.39
N ASN A 228 25.20 -0.55 28.05
CA ASN A 228 23.81 -0.21 27.76
C ASN A 228 23.59 0.20 26.30
N ASP A 229 24.64 0.24 25.49
CA ASP A 229 24.55 0.65 24.09
C ASP A 229 24.10 -0.56 23.27
N ASP A 230 23.19 -0.30 22.33
CA ASP A 230 22.68 -1.33 21.44
C ASP A 230 23.70 -1.52 20.30
N GLU A 231 24.40 -2.66 20.28
CA GLU A 231 25.47 -2.94 19.32
C GLU A 231 25.00 -2.81 17.86
N ALA A 232 23.78 -3.26 17.55
CA ALA A 232 23.20 -3.13 16.22
C ALA A 232 22.98 -1.65 15.83
N THR A 233 22.58 -0.81 16.79
CA THR A 233 22.44 0.64 16.58
C THR A 233 23.79 1.30 16.31
N GLU A 234 24.82 1.02 17.09
CA GLU A 234 26.14 1.63 16.88
C GLU A 234 26.81 1.13 15.59
N ALA A 235 26.63 -0.14 15.23
CA ALA A 235 27.02 -0.66 13.92
C ALA A 235 26.30 0.06 12.78
N THR A 236 25.00 0.31 12.95
CA THR A 236 24.20 1.08 11.97
C THR A 236 24.71 2.51 11.84
N VAL A 237 25.05 3.17 12.96
CA VAL A 237 25.63 4.53 12.97
C VAL A 237 26.93 4.56 12.18
N ALA A 238 27.87 3.65 12.46
CA ALA A 238 29.16 3.60 11.75
C ALA A 238 29.00 3.33 10.24
N LEU A 239 28.08 2.44 9.86
CA LEU A 239 27.75 2.18 8.45
C LEU A 239 27.14 3.40 7.76
N VAL A 240 26.33 4.18 8.47
CA VAL A 240 25.73 5.41 7.95
C VAL A 240 26.79 6.50 7.78
N GLU A 241 27.64 6.71 8.78
CA GLU A 241 28.74 7.68 8.75
C GLU A 241 29.66 7.43 7.57
N ASP A 242 30.16 6.21 7.39
CA ASP A 242 31.03 5.85 6.26
C ASP A 242 30.36 6.12 4.89
N ALA A 243 29.05 5.87 4.77
CA ALA A 243 28.31 6.17 3.55
C ALA A 243 28.20 7.69 3.28
N VAL A 244 28.01 8.49 4.33
CA VAL A 244 27.88 9.96 4.23
C VAL A 244 29.24 10.62 3.99
N GLU A 245 30.29 10.20 4.71
CA GLU A 245 31.67 10.70 4.55
C GLU A 245 32.20 10.47 3.13
N THR A 246 31.78 9.38 2.48
CA THR A 246 32.12 9.07 1.09
C THR A 246 31.24 9.79 0.06
N GLY A 247 30.41 10.77 0.48
CA GLY A 247 29.55 11.59 -0.37
C GLY A 247 28.24 10.92 -0.79
N GLY A 248 27.86 9.85 -0.10
CA GLY A 248 26.62 9.12 -0.28
C GLY A 248 25.45 9.70 0.51
N GLN A 249 24.28 9.11 0.29
CA GLN A 249 23.14 9.19 1.20
C GLN A 249 22.83 7.77 1.68
N CYS A 250 22.19 7.64 2.85
CA CYS A 250 21.86 6.34 3.43
C CYS A 250 20.37 6.21 3.75
N LEU A 251 19.81 5.02 3.52
CA LEU A 251 18.54 4.59 4.10
C LEU A 251 18.83 3.57 5.21
N ALA A 252 18.29 3.77 6.40
CA ALA A 252 18.41 2.84 7.51
C ALA A 252 17.04 2.28 7.89
N PHE A 253 16.80 1.00 7.61
CA PHE A 253 15.55 0.30 7.90
C PHE A 253 15.55 -0.35 9.28
N VAL A 254 14.48 -0.11 10.04
CA VAL A 254 14.24 -0.64 11.39
C VAL A 254 12.82 -1.20 11.51
N ARG A 255 12.58 -2.08 12.49
CA ARG A 255 11.30 -2.83 12.58
C ARG A 255 10.11 -2.02 13.08
N SER A 256 10.33 -0.88 13.74
CA SER A 256 9.23 -0.13 14.37
C SER A 256 9.40 1.39 14.27
N ARG A 257 8.28 2.12 14.37
CA ARG A 257 8.23 3.59 14.33
C ARG A 257 9.14 4.22 15.39
N ARG A 258 9.04 3.71 16.63
CA ARG A 258 9.85 4.15 17.78
C ARG A 258 11.35 3.93 17.54
N GLU A 259 11.73 2.88 16.83
CA GLU A 259 13.13 2.61 16.51
C GLU A 259 13.64 3.50 15.38
N ALA A 260 12.79 3.90 14.43
CA ALA A 260 13.16 4.86 13.40
C ALA A 260 13.42 6.24 14.01
N GLU A 261 12.52 6.68 14.89
CA GLU A 261 12.67 7.89 15.71
C GLU A 261 13.95 7.84 16.56
N ALA A 262 14.17 6.76 17.34
CA ALA A 262 15.33 6.64 18.21
C ALA A 262 16.67 6.56 17.46
N LEU A 263 16.71 5.87 16.31
CA LEU A 263 17.90 5.82 15.47
C LEU A 263 18.20 7.20 14.85
N ALA A 264 17.17 7.92 14.42
CA ALA A 264 17.34 9.29 13.92
C ALA A 264 17.87 10.23 15.01
N ASP A 265 17.35 10.16 16.25
CA ASP A 265 17.87 10.95 17.37
C ASP A 265 19.36 10.64 17.64
N ARG A 266 19.72 9.36 17.60
CA ARG A 266 21.11 8.91 17.81
C ARG A 266 22.03 9.47 16.72
N LEU A 267 21.62 9.39 15.46
CA LEU A 267 22.36 9.92 14.30
C LEU A 267 22.37 11.45 14.25
N ALA A 268 21.38 12.13 14.84
CA ALA A 268 21.36 13.57 14.90
C ALA A 268 22.46 14.14 15.81
N GLY A 269 23.04 13.31 16.68
CA GLY A 269 24.26 13.65 17.42
C GLY A 269 25.53 13.70 16.58
N GLU A 270 25.51 13.13 15.37
CA GLU A 270 26.64 13.06 14.45
C GLU A 270 26.65 14.23 13.46
N ASP A 271 27.84 14.66 13.04
CA ASP A 271 28.01 15.77 12.10
C ASP A 271 27.97 15.27 10.64
N LEU A 272 26.77 14.87 10.21
CA LEU A 272 26.56 14.21 8.91
C LEU A 272 26.37 15.21 7.76
N SER A 273 25.39 16.11 7.86
CA SER A 273 25.15 17.19 6.88
C SER A 273 24.09 18.18 7.37
N PRO A 274 24.44 19.22 8.15
CA PRO A 274 23.47 20.15 8.72
C PRO A 274 22.56 20.82 7.67
N ALA A 275 21.24 20.79 7.92
CA ALA A 275 20.21 21.42 7.10
C ALA A 275 19.20 22.25 7.92
N PRO A 276 19.63 23.34 8.61
CA PRO A 276 18.75 24.06 9.55
C PRO A 276 17.44 24.57 8.95
N ALA A 277 17.47 25.04 7.70
CA ALA A 277 16.30 25.55 6.99
C ALA A 277 15.23 24.48 6.75
N LEU A 278 15.62 23.21 6.60
CA LEU A 278 14.66 22.12 6.44
C LEU A 278 13.87 21.89 7.74
N GLY A 279 14.51 22.01 8.89
CA GLY A 279 13.82 21.94 10.18
C GLY A 279 12.79 23.06 10.34
N ASP A 280 13.12 24.28 9.90
CA ASP A 280 12.16 25.40 9.93
C ASP A 280 10.95 25.14 9.03
N GLU A 281 11.16 24.59 7.82
CA GLU A 281 10.08 24.20 6.91
C GLU A 281 9.17 23.10 7.50
N LEU A 282 9.74 22.13 8.22
CA LEU A 282 8.98 21.05 8.84
C LEU A 282 8.19 21.50 10.08
N ASP A 283 8.72 22.46 10.84
CA ASP A 283 8.03 23.08 11.98
C ASP A 283 6.74 23.80 11.52
N GLU A 284 6.74 24.38 10.31
CA GLU A 284 5.56 25.03 9.71
C GLU A 284 4.43 24.04 9.34
N LEU A 285 4.73 22.75 9.17
CA LEU A 285 3.75 21.72 8.81
C LEU A 285 2.97 21.16 10.01
N GLY A 286 3.40 21.45 11.24
CA GLY A 286 2.64 21.12 12.46
C GLY A 286 3.49 20.87 13.70
N GLY A 287 2.91 21.12 14.88
CA GLY A 287 3.61 21.11 16.18
C GLY A 287 3.47 19.83 17.01
N THR A 288 3.10 18.69 16.44
CA THR A 288 3.03 17.43 17.21
C THR A 288 4.41 17.06 17.78
N ALA A 289 4.45 16.29 18.87
CA ALA A 289 5.72 15.86 19.47
C ALA A 289 6.63 15.16 18.45
N THR A 290 6.07 14.24 17.64
CA THR A 290 6.78 13.56 16.55
C THR A 290 7.21 14.54 15.46
N GLY A 291 6.39 15.53 15.09
CA GLY A 291 6.75 16.55 14.10
C GLY A 291 7.91 17.44 14.55
N ARG A 292 7.93 17.84 15.83
CA ARG A 292 9.05 18.58 16.43
C ARG A 292 10.33 17.75 16.45
N GLN A 293 10.24 16.49 16.87
CA GLN A 293 11.38 15.57 16.86
C GLN A 293 11.96 15.40 15.45
N LEU A 294 11.10 15.23 14.44
CA LEU A 294 11.50 15.17 13.04
C LEU A 294 12.23 16.45 12.61
N SER A 295 11.69 17.61 12.98
CA SER A 295 12.28 18.91 12.65
C SER A 295 13.64 19.10 13.32
N GLU A 296 13.80 18.69 14.58
CA GLU A 296 15.09 18.71 15.29
C GLU A 296 16.14 17.83 14.62
N CYS A 297 15.79 16.59 14.24
CA CYS A 297 16.67 15.71 13.48
C CYS A 297 17.01 16.29 12.10
N ALA A 298 16.02 16.83 11.39
CA ALA A 298 16.22 17.34 10.03
C ALA A 298 17.21 18.50 9.97
N ARG A 299 17.35 19.28 11.06
CA ARG A 299 18.36 20.35 11.16
C ARG A 299 19.79 19.83 11.09
N THR A 300 20.04 18.56 11.38
CA THR A 300 21.37 17.92 11.32
C THR A 300 21.57 17.08 10.05
N GLY A 301 20.56 17.02 9.17
CA GLY A 301 20.60 16.25 7.93
C GLY A 301 20.02 14.84 8.04
N VAL A 302 19.37 14.52 9.16
CA VAL A 302 18.78 13.20 9.43
C VAL A 302 17.26 13.31 9.49
N GLY A 303 16.54 12.48 8.75
CA GLY A 303 15.08 12.36 8.85
C GLY A 303 14.68 10.97 9.35
N PHE A 304 13.42 10.84 9.78
CA PHE A 304 12.79 9.53 9.92
C PHE A 304 11.48 9.47 9.13
N HIS A 305 11.07 8.26 8.73
CA HIS A 305 9.90 8.03 7.89
C HIS A 305 9.12 6.78 8.32
N HIS A 306 7.82 6.97 8.61
CA HIS A 306 6.89 5.88 8.88
C HIS A 306 5.43 6.36 8.77
N ALA A 307 4.48 5.42 8.73
CA ALA A 307 3.04 5.70 8.62
C ALA A 307 2.47 6.61 9.74
N GLY A 308 3.10 6.64 10.92
CA GLY A 308 2.66 7.52 12.03
C GLY A 308 2.88 9.03 11.79
N LEU A 309 3.72 9.43 10.83
CA LEU A 309 3.89 10.83 10.45
C LEU A 309 2.67 11.34 9.69
N ARG A 310 2.42 12.65 9.68
CA ARG A 310 1.42 13.24 8.78
C ARG A 310 1.85 13.09 7.32
N SER A 311 0.89 13.08 6.41
CA SER A 311 1.16 13.00 4.97
C SER A 311 2.10 14.10 4.48
N ALA A 312 1.88 15.35 4.94
CA ALA A 312 2.72 16.50 4.58
C ALA A 312 4.20 16.32 5.03
N HIS A 313 4.42 15.82 6.25
CA HIS A 313 5.77 15.55 6.76
C HIS A 313 6.48 14.45 5.96
N ARG A 314 5.78 13.35 5.60
CA ARG A 314 6.36 12.27 4.78
C ARG A 314 6.82 12.79 3.42
N VAL A 315 5.96 13.53 2.72
CA VAL A 315 6.30 14.13 1.42
C VAL A 315 7.48 15.10 1.53
N ALA A 316 7.54 15.92 2.58
CA ALA A 316 8.65 16.83 2.81
C ALA A 316 9.99 16.10 3.01
N VAL A 317 10.00 15.02 3.80
CA VAL A 317 11.20 14.18 4.03
C VAL A 317 11.65 13.51 2.72
N GLU A 318 10.72 12.93 1.97
CA GLU A 318 11.01 12.28 0.68
C GLU A 318 11.61 13.26 -0.34
N ASN A 319 11.02 14.45 -0.47
CA ASN A 319 11.52 15.50 -1.35
C ASN A 319 12.89 16.00 -0.89
N ALA A 320 13.06 16.27 0.40
CA ALA A 320 14.33 16.72 0.95
C ALA A 320 15.46 15.71 0.74
N PHE A 321 15.18 14.41 0.82
CA PHE A 321 16.15 13.37 0.51
C PHE A 321 16.46 13.31 -1.00
N ARG A 322 15.45 13.39 -1.87
CA ARG A 322 15.65 13.43 -3.33
C ARG A 322 16.50 14.64 -3.75
N ASP A 323 16.27 15.78 -3.12
CA ASP A 323 17.00 17.04 -3.35
C ASP A 323 18.36 17.09 -2.61
N ARG A 324 18.75 16.00 -1.93
CA ARG A 324 19.99 15.86 -1.14
C ARG A 324 20.16 16.89 -0.03
N ARG A 325 19.05 17.40 0.49
CA ARG A 325 19.00 18.22 1.71
C ARG A 325 19.08 17.35 2.97
N LEU A 326 18.66 16.09 2.88
CA LEU A 326 18.88 15.05 3.90
C LEU A 326 19.96 14.07 3.46
N ALA A 327 20.89 13.76 4.36
CA ALA A 327 21.90 12.72 4.17
C ALA A 327 21.35 11.33 4.50
N VAL A 328 20.43 11.24 5.46
CA VAL A 328 19.93 9.96 6.00
C VAL A 328 18.42 9.98 6.20
N ILE A 329 17.77 8.86 5.90
CA ILE A 329 16.42 8.55 6.40
C ILE A 329 16.45 7.26 7.21
N CYS A 330 15.97 7.31 8.46
CA CYS A 330 15.64 6.15 9.27
C CYS A 330 14.17 5.76 9.06
N ALA A 331 13.88 4.57 8.54
CA ALA A 331 12.53 4.23 8.11
C ALA A 331 12.04 2.86 8.55
N THR A 332 10.71 2.72 8.65
CA THR A 332 10.07 1.40 8.64
C THR A 332 10.05 0.82 7.22
N PRO A 333 9.90 -0.52 7.06
CA PRO A 333 9.81 -1.19 5.75
C PRO A 333 8.86 -0.56 4.74
N THR A 334 7.82 0.12 5.21
CA THR A 334 6.82 0.82 4.38
C THR A 334 7.41 1.82 3.39
N LEU A 335 8.59 2.40 3.65
CA LEU A 335 9.25 3.31 2.70
C LEU A 335 9.80 2.57 1.46
N ALA A 336 10.15 1.29 1.59
CA ALA A 336 10.62 0.49 0.47
C ALA A 336 9.51 0.23 -0.56
N ALA A 337 8.25 0.26 -0.11
CA ALA A 337 7.07 0.16 -0.95
C ALA A 337 6.70 1.55 -1.48
N GLY A 338 7.06 1.81 -2.74
CA GLY A 338 6.38 2.84 -3.51
C GLY A 338 6.83 4.30 -3.34
N VAL A 339 8.10 4.55 -3.05
CA VAL A 339 8.69 5.88 -3.23
C VAL A 339 10.04 5.78 -3.95
N ASN A 340 10.25 6.61 -4.97
CA ASN A 340 11.53 6.69 -5.67
C ASN A 340 12.59 7.50 -4.89
N VAL A 341 13.17 6.91 -3.86
CA VAL A 341 14.27 7.46 -3.03
C VAL A 341 15.51 6.55 -3.05
N PRO A 342 16.32 6.52 -4.12
CA PRO A 342 17.54 5.74 -4.14
C PRO A 342 18.63 6.37 -3.25
N ALA A 343 19.46 5.52 -2.63
CA ALA A 343 20.55 5.91 -1.75
C ALA A 343 21.84 5.17 -2.12
N ARG A 344 23.01 5.67 -1.73
CA ARG A 344 24.26 4.96 -1.99
C ARG A 344 24.32 3.65 -1.20
N ARG A 345 23.95 3.74 0.08
CA ARG A 345 23.90 2.61 1.00
C ARG A 345 22.50 2.44 1.57
N VAL A 346 22.08 1.19 1.70
CA VAL A 346 20.92 0.77 2.48
C VAL A 346 21.42 -0.08 3.63
N VAL A 347 21.00 0.22 4.86
CA VAL A 347 21.30 -0.57 6.05
C VAL A 347 20.00 -1.13 6.60
N ILE A 348 19.90 -2.46 6.75
CA ILE A 348 18.73 -3.14 7.30
C ILE A 348 19.12 -3.63 8.68
N ARG A 349 18.80 -2.83 9.71
CA ARG A 349 19.21 -3.12 11.09
C ARG A 349 18.42 -4.28 11.68
N ASP A 350 17.10 -4.30 11.43
CA ASP A 350 16.20 -5.27 12.02
C ASP A 350 15.54 -6.13 10.94
N GLN A 351 15.67 -7.46 11.03
CA GLN A 351 15.16 -8.40 10.04
C GLN A 351 13.92 -9.18 10.53
N LYS A 352 13.42 -8.85 11.72
CA LYS A 352 12.22 -9.44 12.32
C LYS A 352 11.22 -8.36 12.74
N ARG A 353 9.94 -8.58 12.48
CA ARG A 353 8.82 -7.70 12.87
C ARG A 353 7.77 -8.43 13.68
N TYR A 354 7.03 -7.70 14.50
CA TYR A 354 5.92 -8.25 15.27
C TYR A 354 4.67 -8.39 14.40
N THR A 355 4.04 -9.57 14.38
CA THR A 355 2.87 -9.87 13.53
C THR A 355 1.55 -9.85 14.28
N GLY A 356 1.49 -9.27 15.49
CA GLY A 356 0.31 -9.33 16.35
C GLY A 356 0.41 -10.40 17.43
N ASP A 357 0.97 -11.55 17.08
CA ASP A 357 1.12 -12.70 17.99
C ASP A 357 2.58 -13.04 18.31
N SER A 358 3.49 -12.84 17.36
CA SER A 358 4.90 -13.24 17.53
C SER A 358 5.85 -12.38 16.70
N MET A 359 7.15 -12.50 16.97
CA MET A 359 8.18 -11.97 16.09
C MET A 359 8.40 -12.93 14.93
N ALA A 360 8.18 -12.44 13.71
CA ALA A 360 8.43 -13.18 12.48
C ALA A 360 9.53 -12.50 11.65
N TRP A 361 10.22 -13.30 10.84
CA TRP A 361 11.14 -12.78 9.82
C TRP A 361 10.40 -11.89 8.83
N ILE A 362 11.06 -10.83 8.36
CA ILE A 362 10.57 -10.03 7.24
C ILE A 362 10.62 -10.92 5.98
N PRO A 363 9.61 -10.91 5.10
CA PRO A 363 9.64 -11.62 3.82
C PRO A 363 10.91 -11.29 3.01
N VAL A 364 11.43 -12.26 2.25
CA VAL A 364 12.62 -12.05 1.41
C VAL A 364 12.35 -10.97 0.37
N LEU A 365 11.14 -10.96 -0.21
CA LEU A 365 10.72 -9.94 -1.17
C LEU A 365 10.80 -8.52 -0.58
N ASP A 366 10.29 -8.32 0.65
CA ASP A 366 10.34 -7.03 1.35
C ASP A 366 11.80 -6.57 1.55
N VAL A 367 12.70 -7.49 1.96
CA VAL A 367 14.13 -7.20 2.14
C VAL A 367 14.81 -6.89 0.80
N HIS A 368 14.53 -7.65 -0.26
CA HIS A 368 15.08 -7.40 -1.59
C HIS A 368 14.59 -6.06 -2.17
N GLN A 369 13.36 -5.64 -1.86
CA GLN A 369 12.86 -4.31 -2.20
C GLN A 369 13.65 -3.20 -1.47
N MET A 370 13.99 -3.39 -0.19
CA MET A 370 14.87 -2.47 0.55
C MET A 370 16.25 -2.41 -0.09
N CYS A 371 16.89 -3.57 -0.33
CA CYS A 371 18.21 -3.66 -0.96
C CYS A 371 18.23 -3.00 -2.35
N GLY A 372 17.13 -3.14 -3.11
CA GLY A 372 16.97 -2.55 -4.44
C GLY A 372 16.96 -1.01 -4.47
N ARG A 373 16.88 -0.33 -3.31
CA ARG A 373 17.03 1.12 -3.19
C ARG A 373 18.50 1.56 -3.14
N ALA A 374 19.45 0.64 -2.99
CA ALA A 374 20.87 0.96 -3.00
C ALA A 374 21.39 1.15 -4.44
N GLY A 375 22.21 2.20 -4.61
CA GLY A 375 22.80 2.64 -5.87
C GLY A 375 21.96 3.71 -6.58
N ARG A 376 22.46 4.95 -6.61
CA ARG A 376 21.82 6.05 -7.36
C ARG A 376 22.31 6.05 -8.82
N PRO A 377 21.41 5.87 -9.81
CA PRO A 377 21.78 5.92 -11.23
C PRO A 377 22.56 7.19 -11.59
N HIS A 378 23.60 7.03 -12.40
CA HIS A 378 24.51 8.09 -12.88
C HIS A 378 25.35 8.82 -11.82
N LEU A 379 25.23 8.44 -10.55
CA LEU A 379 25.88 9.13 -9.43
C LEU A 379 26.82 8.23 -8.67
N ASP A 380 26.38 7.00 -8.39
CA ASP A 380 27.17 6.03 -7.65
C ASP A 380 27.80 5.01 -8.59
N PRO A 381 29.05 4.59 -8.33
CA PRO A 381 29.69 3.52 -9.09
C PRO A 381 29.06 2.14 -8.80
N PHE A 382 28.52 1.97 -7.60
CA PHE A 382 27.83 0.78 -7.10
C PHE A 382 26.92 1.18 -5.93
N GLY A 383 25.92 0.36 -5.64
CA GLY A 383 25.10 0.44 -4.43
C GLY A 383 25.48 -0.65 -3.43
N GLU A 384 25.34 -0.38 -2.14
CA GLU A 384 25.58 -1.36 -1.07
C GLU A 384 24.33 -1.53 -0.23
N ALA A 385 23.91 -2.78 -0.02
CA ALA A 385 22.86 -3.14 0.92
C ALA A 385 23.45 -4.02 2.03
N VAL A 386 23.33 -3.59 3.28
CA VAL A 386 23.97 -4.23 4.43
C VAL A 386 22.93 -4.66 5.44
N LEU A 387 22.85 -5.96 5.73
CA LEU A 387 22.06 -6.49 6.84
C LEU A 387 22.92 -6.49 8.10
N VAL A 388 22.41 -5.92 9.19
CA VAL A 388 23.13 -5.91 10.48
C VAL A 388 22.84 -7.19 11.24
N GLY A 389 23.88 -8.00 11.44
CA GLY A 389 23.84 -9.20 12.27
C GLY A 389 24.98 -9.23 13.29
N ASP A 390 25.15 -10.40 13.88
CA ASP A 390 26.21 -10.77 14.81
C ASP A 390 26.84 -12.11 14.38
N ALA A 391 27.85 -12.57 15.12
CA ALA A 391 28.54 -13.83 14.82
C ALA A 391 27.60 -15.05 14.75
N ASP A 392 26.50 -15.04 15.50
CA ASP A 392 25.56 -16.15 15.58
C ASP A 392 24.52 -16.12 14.43
N THR A 393 24.14 -14.92 13.98
CA THR A 393 23.10 -14.70 12.97
C THR A 393 23.65 -14.52 11.56
N LYS A 394 24.95 -14.21 11.39
CA LYS A 394 25.57 -13.93 10.09
C LYS A 394 25.23 -14.96 9.02
N ALA A 395 25.44 -16.24 9.32
CA ALA A 395 25.22 -17.33 8.37
C ALA A 395 23.73 -17.49 8.00
N GLU A 396 22.82 -17.32 8.97
CA GLU A 396 21.37 -17.39 8.74
C GLU A 396 20.91 -16.22 7.87
N LEU A 397 21.42 -15.00 8.10
CA LEU A 397 21.10 -13.82 7.30
C LEU A 397 21.60 -13.97 5.86
N PHE A 398 22.80 -14.53 5.69
CA PHE A 398 23.37 -14.77 4.36
C PHE A 398 22.53 -15.77 3.58
N ASP A 399 22.22 -16.93 4.18
CA ASP A 399 21.39 -17.98 3.58
C ASP A 399 19.99 -17.45 3.22
N ARG A 400 19.36 -16.71 4.15
CA ARG A 400 17.97 -16.27 4.03
C ARG A 400 17.75 -15.12 3.06
N TYR A 401 18.67 -14.16 2.97
CA TYR A 401 18.43 -12.90 2.26
C TYR A 401 19.45 -12.57 1.18
N VAL A 402 20.68 -13.06 1.30
CA VAL A 402 21.76 -12.73 0.36
C VAL A 402 21.85 -13.76 -0.76
N THR A 403 21.84 -15.05 -0.41
CA THR A 403 21.91 -16.16 -1.38
C THR A 403 20.55 -16.74 -1.73
N ALA A 404 19.49 -16.37 -1.02
CA ALA A 404 18.15 -16.84 -1.32
C ALA A 404 17.68 -16.33 -2.69
N ASP A 405 17.07 -17.23 -3.45
CA ASP A 405 16.30 -16.86 -4.62
C ASP A 405 15.09 -15.99 -4.22
N ALA A 406 14.50 -15.29 -5.18
CA ALA A 406 13.32 -14.49 -4.93
C ALA A 406 12.15 -15.37 -4.43
N GLU A 407 11.17 -14.78 -3.73
CA GLU A 407 9.97 -15.52 -3.31
C GLU A 407 9.01 -15.72 -4.50
N ALA A 408 8.35 -16.87 -4.53
CA ALA A 408 7.24 -17.13 -5.44
C ALA A 408 6.03 -16.27 -5.05
N VAL A 409 5.28 -15.84 -6.06
CA VAL A 409 4.02 -15.12 -5.90
C VAL A 409 2.88 -16.13 -5.91
N ASP A 410 2.27 -16.34 -4.73
CA ASP A 410 1.10 -17.20 -4.54
C ASP A 410 -0.16 -16.35 -4.37
N SER A 411 -1.23 -16.68 -5.10
CA SER A 411 -2.52 -16.02 -4.94
C SER A 411 -2.99 -16.05 -3.49
N GLN A 412 -3.62 -14.96 -3.05
CA GLN A 412 -4.27 -14.84 -1.75
C GLN A 412 -5.80 -14.88 -1.86
N PHE A 413 -6.34 -15.29 -3.01
CA PHE A 413 -7.78 -15.25 -3.30
C PHE A 413 -8.59 -16.28 -2.51
N ASP A 414 -7.95 -17.24 -1.83
CA ASP A 414 -8.60 -18.19 -0.92
C ASP A 414 -8.96 -17.59 0.45
N ASP A 415 -8.62 -16.32 0.69
CA ASP A 415 -9.10 -15.58 1.86
C ASP A 415 -10.64 -15.50 1.87
N PRO A 416 -11.31 -15.93 2.96
CA PRO A 416 -12.77 -15.95 3.03
C PRO A 416 -13.43 -14.58 2.84
N GLU A 417 -12.81 -13.50 3.34
CA GLU A 417 -13.40 -12.17 3.21
C GLU A 417 -13.26 -11.63 1.79
N ALA A 418 -12.13 -11.91 1.14
CA ALA A 418 -11.93 -11.61 -0.27
C ALA A 418 -12.95 -12.36 -1.16
N LEU A 419 -13.15 -13.66 -0.92
CA LEU A 419 -14.15 -14.46 -1.65
C LEU A 419 -15.56 -13.87 -1.50
N ARG A 420 -16.01 -13.59 -0.28
CA ARG A 420 -17.31 -12.94 -0.04
C ARG A 420 -17.43 -11.63 -0.81
N THR A 421 -16.40 -10.80 -0.72
CA THR A 421 -16.36 -9.48 -1.36
C THR A 421 -16.53 -9.59 -2.88
N HIS A 422 -15.78 -10.49 -3.50
CA HIS A 422 -15.78 -10.61 -4.96
C HIS A 422 -16.97 -11.41 -5.50
N VAL A 423 -17.49 -12.41 -4.78
CA VAL A 423 -18.75 -13.08 -5.15
C VAL A 423 -19.90 -12.07 -5.12
N LEU A 424 -20.02 -11.29 -4.05
CA LEU A 424 -21.04 -10.24 -3.95
C LEU A 424 -20.89 -9.22 -5.08
N SER A 425 -19.67 -8.77 -5.36
CA SER A 425 -19.36 -7.81 -6.44
C SER A 425 -19.79 -8.29 -7.82
N VAL A 426 -19.44 -9.53 -8.18
CA VAL A 426 -19.78 -10.13 -9.49
C VAL A 426 -21.31 -10.21 -9.68
N VAL A 427 -22.05 -10.58 -8.63
CA VAL A 427 -23.51 -10.67 -8.68
C VAL A 427 -24.16 -9.28 -8.67
N ALA A 428 -23.72 -8.38 -7.79
CA ALA A 428 -24.29 -7.04 -7.64
C ALA A 428 -24.06 -6.13 -8.86
N SER A 429 -22.92 -6.31 -9.56
CA SER A 429 -22.64 -5.63 -10.83
C SER A 429 -23.38 -6.22 -12.03
N GLY A 430 -24.11 -7.33 -11.83
CA GLY A 430 -24.83 -8.04 -12.88
C GLY A 430 -23.92 -8.79 -13.86
N PHE A 431 -22.66 -9.05 -13.49
CA PHE A 431 -21.73 -9.78 -14.33
C PHE A 431 -22.10 -11.27 -14.41
N ALA A 432 -22.60 -11.84 -13.31
CA ALA A 432 -23.17 -13.19 -13.30
C ALA A 432 -24.40 -13.26 -12.39
N ASP A 433 -25.35 -14.12 -12.77
CA ASP A 433 -26.61 -14.36 -12.09
C ASP A 433 -26.81 -15.85 -11.72
N SER A 434 -25.73 -16.63 -11.72
CA SER A 434 -25.73 -18.06 -11.41
C SER A 434 -24.39 -18.50 -10.80
N LEU A 435 -24.41 -19.60 -10.04
CA LEU A 435 -23.18 -20.18 -9.46
C LEU A 435 -22.15 -20.48 -10.54
N ASP A 436 -22.58 -21.12 -11.63
CA ASP A 436 -21.73 -21.43 -12.78
C ASP A 436 -21.16 -20.16 -13.42
N GLY A 437 -21.95 -19.09 -13.53
CA GLY A 437 -21.50 -17.80 -14.07
C GLY A 437 -20.43 -17.15 -13.20
N VAL A 438 -20.61 -17.16 -11.87
CA VAL A 438 -19.60 -16.63 -10.93
C VAL A 438 -18.32 -17.46 -10.98
N ALA A 439 -18.44 -18.80 -10.94
CA ALA A 439 -17.31 -19.71 -11.04
C ALA A 439 -16.57 -19.56 -12.38
N ASP A 440 -17.30 -19.29 -13.47
CA ASP A 440 -16.70 -18.98 -14.77
C ASP A 440 -15.85 -17.71 -14.67
N VAL A 441 -16.32 -16.61 -14.06
CA VAL A 441 -15.46 -15.42 -13.82
C VAL A 441 -14.17 -15.79 -13.09
N PHE A 442 -14.31 -16.55 -12.00
CA PHE A 442 -13.18 -16.92 -11.16
C PHE A 442 -12.23 -17.91 -11.83
N SER A 443 -12.68 -18.65 -12.85
CA SER A 443 -11.78 -19.50 -13.65
C SER A 443 -10.68 -18.72 -14.38
N ALA A 444 -10.85 -17.40 -14.57
CA ALA A 444 -9.86 -16.53 -15.19
C ALA A 444 -8.91 -15.87 -14.18
N THR A 445 -9.03 -16.18 -12.89
CA THR A 445 -8.17 -15.59 -11.85
C THR A 445 -6.83 -16.32 -11.73
N TYR A 446 -5.84 -15.66 -11.14
CA TYR A 446 -4.52 -16.23 -10.90
C TYR A 446 -4.59 -17.45 -9.97
N TYR A 447 -5.47 -17.42 -8.97
CA TYR A 447 -5.77 -18.54 -8.08
C TYR A 447 -6.20 -19.79 -8.84
N ALA A 448 -7.17 -19.67 -9.75
CA ALA A 448 -7.66 -20.79 -10.55
C ALA A 448 -6.58 -21.29 -11.52
N HIS A 449 -5.73 -20.40 -12.04
CA HIS A 449 -4.59 -20.77 -12.87
C HIS A 449 -3.54 -21.58 -12.08
N GLN A 450 -3.22 -21.16 -10.85
CA GLN A 450 -2.29 -21.89 -9.97
C GLN A 450 -2.89 -23.21 -9.44
N ASN A 451 -4.22 -23.27 -9.30
CA ASN A 451 -4.95 -24.40 -8.71
C ASN A 451 -5.96 -25.00 -9.70
N PRO A 452 -5.54 -25.60 -10.82
CA PRO A 452 -6.44 -26.04 -11.90
C PRO A 452 -7.40 -27.17 -11.50
N SER A 453 -7.19 -27.80 -10.34
CA SER A 453 -8.05 -28.85 -9.80
C SER A 453 -9.06 -28.36 -8.75
N VAL A 454 -9.09 -27.06 -8.45
CA VAL A 454 -10.02 -26.51 -7.45
C VAL A 454 -11.46 -26.58 -7.96
N ASP A 455 -12.38 -26.98 -7.09
CA ASP A 455 -13.82 -26.94 -7.39
C ASP A 455 -14.35 -25.53 -7.08
N LEU A 456 -14.24 -24.63 -8.06
CA LEU A 456 -14.74 -23.26 -7.94
C LEU A 456 -16.25 -23.22 -7.71
N ALA A 457 -17.01 -24.17 -8.23
CA ALA A 457 -18.46 -24.18 -8.07
C ALA A 457 -18.85 -24.49 -6.62
N GLU A 458 -18.17 -25.45 -5.98
CA GLU A 458 -18.35 -25.74 -4.55
C GLU A 458 -17.92 -24.54 -3.69
N LEU A 459 -16.74 -23.96 -3.96
CA LEU A 459 -16.24 -22.79 -3.24
C LEU A 459 -17.21 -21.59 -3.32
N VAL A 460 -17.72 -21.30 -4.51
CA VAL A 460 -18.69 -20.22 -4.72
C VAL A 460 -20.02 -20.53 -4.03
N ALA A 461 -20.48 -21.78 -4.05
CA ALA A 461 -21.73 -22.17 -3.40
C ALA A 461 -21.69 -21.99 -1.87
N ASP A 462 -20.55 -22.31 -1.24
CA ASP A 462 -20.34 -22.07 0.19
C ASP A 462 -20.40 -20.56 0.50
N VAL A 463 -19.70 -19.75 -0.29
CA VAL A 463 -19.67 -18.29 -0.11
C VAL A 463 -21.04 -17.65 -0.35
N VAL A 464 -21.78 -18.11 -1.36
CA VAL A 464 -23.16 -17.64 -1.60
C VAL A 464 -24.05 -17.94 -0.39
N SER A 465 -23.93 -19.13 0.21
CA SER A 465 -24.70 -19.50 1.40
C SER A 465 -24.40 -18.58 2.59
N GLU A 466 -23.14 -18.17 2.75
CA GLU A 466 -22.75 -17.19 3.77
C GLU A 466 -23.34 -15.80 3.48
N LEU A 467 -23.30 -15.34 2.23
CA LEU A 467 -23.86 -14.05 1.81
C LEU A 467 -25.39 -14.01 1.90
N GLU A 468 -26.09 -15.12 1.68
CA GLU A 468 -27.52 -15.26 1.95
C GLU A 468 -27.83 -15.16 3.44
N ALA A 469 -27.01 -15.77 4.30
CA ALA A 469 -27.15 -15.67 5.75
C ALA A 469 -26.92 -14.22 6.25
N MET A 470 -26.12 -13.44 5.53
CA MET A 470 -25.92 -12.00 5.75
C MET A 470 -27.00 -11.11 5.11
N GLU A 471 -28.00 -11.70 4.44
CA GLU A 471 -29.06 -10.99 3.69
C GLU A 471 -28.54 -10.11 2.53
N LEU A 472 -27.37 -10.43 1.99
CA LEU A 472 -26.73 -9.67 0.91
C LEU A 472 -27.02 -10.27 -0.48
N LEU A 473 -27.20 -11.59 -0.57
CA LEU A 473 -27.63 -12.28 -1.78
C LEU A 473 -28.97 -13.00 -1.58
N ASP A 474 -29.65 -13.26 -2.69
CA ASP A 474 -30.80 -14.14 -2.80
C ASP A 474 -30.55 -15.13 -3.94
N ALA A 475 -30.54 -16.43 -3.63
CA ALA A 475 -30.41 -17.53 -4.60
C ALA A 475 -31.75 -18.25 -4.87
N THR A 476 -32.87 -17.68 -4.45
CA THR A 476 -34.20 -18.30 -4.60
C THR A 476 -34.52 -18.59 -6.06
N GLY A 477 -34.88 -19.84 -6.35
CA GLY A 477 -35.27 -20.25 -7.71
C GLY A 477 -34.11 -20.54 -8.66
N GLY A 478 -32.87 -20.57 -8.16
CA GLY A 478 -31.68 -20.94 -8.93
C GLY A 478 -31.05 -19.79 -9.73
N THR A 479 -31.53 -18.57 -9.55
CA THR A 479 -30.92 -17.34 -10.07
C THR A 479 -30.36 -16.56 -8.89
N LEU A 480 -29.09 -16.16 -8.97
CA LEU A 480 -28.44 -15.32 -7.98
C LEU A 480 -28.77 -13.85 -8.27
N SER A 481 -29.15 -13.14 -7.24
CA SER A 481 -29.32 -11.69 -7.29
C SER A 481 -28.85 -11.05 -6.00
N ALA A 482 -28.29 -9.84 -6.09
CA ALA A 482 -27.98 -9.07 -4.90
C ALA A 482 -29.26 -8.45 -4.33
N THR A 483 -29.44 -8.53 -3.02
CA THR A 483 -30.51 -7.80 -2.33
C THR A 483 -30.24 -6.29 -2.42
N THR A 484 -31.21 -5.44 -2.03
CA THR A 484 -30.96 -3.99 -1.93
C THR A 484 -29.78 -3.68 -1.01
N LEU A 485 -29.62 -4.45 0.08
CA LEU A 485 -28.49 -4.35 1.00
C LEU A 485 -27.19 -4.79 0.32
N GLY A 486 -27.16 -5.97 -0.30
CA GLY A 486 -25.97 -6.46 -1.00
C GLY A 486 -25.51 -5.52 -2.11
N ALA A 487 -26.45 -4.98 -2.88
CA ALA A 487 -26.15 -4.00 -3.92
C ALA A 487 -25.61 -2.68 -3.35
N GLN A 488 -26.05 -2.23 -2.17
CA GLN A 488 -25.46 -1.05 -1.52
C GLN A 488 -24.09 -1.37 -0.92
N THR A 489 -23.95 -2.46 -0.17
CA THR A 489 -22.67 -2.95 0.39
C THR A 489 -21.59 -3.00 -0.69
N SER A 490 -21.89 -3.60 -1.84
CA SER A 490 -20.97 -3.68 -2.97
C SER A 490 -20.60 -2.32 -3.56
N ARG A 491 -21.59 -1.43 -3.76
CA ARG A 491 -21.41 -0.07 -4.32
C ARG A 491 -20.61 0.86 -3.41
N GLN A 492 -20.79 0.74 -2.10
CA GLN A 492 -20.03 1.50 -1.10
C GLN A 492 -18.60 0.95 -0.91
N TYR A 493 -18.27 -0.16 -1.57
CA TYR A 493 -16.97 -0.85 -1.51
C TYR A 493 -16.61 -1.34 -0.10
N VAL A 494 -17.61 -1.53 0.79
CA VAL A 494 -17.39 -2.11 2.12
C VAL A 494 -17.40 -3.63 2.05
N SER A 495 -16.64 -4.27 2.93
CA SER A 495 -16.64 -5.72 3.02
C SER A 495 -18.05 -6.26 3.36
N PRO A 496 -18.44 -7.46 2.88
CA PRO A 496 -19.72 -8.06 3.25
C PRO A 496 -19.91 -8.20 4.76
N THR A 497 -18.85 -8.56 5.49
CA THR A 497 -18.90 -8.65 6.95
C THR A 497 -19.09 -7.26 7.58
N THR A 498 -18.42 -6.22 7.10
CA THR A 498 -18.64 -4.83 7.52
C THR A 498 -20.08 -4.40 7.27
N GLY A 499 -20.61 -4.62 6.07
CA GLY A 499 -21.98 -4.28 5.72
C GLY A 499 -23.01 -4.97 6.63
N ALA A 500 -22.83 -6.27 6.89
CA ALA A 500 -23.69 -7.02 7.81
C ALA A 500 -23.63 -6.49 9.26
N ARG A 501 -22.43 -6.15 9.76
CA ARG A 501 -22.27 -5.55 11.10
C ARG A 501 -22.92 -4.17 11.21
N ILE A 502 -22.77 -3.32 10.19
CA ILE A 502 -23.44 -2.02 10.14
C ILE A 502 -24.96 -2.19 10.16
N VAL A 503 -25.51 -3.10 9.35
CA VAL A 503 -26.95 -3.41 9.33
C VAL A 503 -27.44 -3.91 10.71
N SER A 504 -26.66 -4.75 11.38
CA SER A 504 -26.96 -5.19 12.75
C SER A 504 -26.98 -4.01 13.74
N GLY A 505 -26.01 -3.11 13.62
CA GLY A 505 -25.96 -1.86 14.40
C GLY A 505 -27.20 -0.97 14.17
N ILE A 506 -27.58 -0.74 12.91
CA ILE A 506 -28.78 0.04 12.54
C ILE A 506 -30.04 -0.57 13.16
N ARG A 507 -30.23 -1.88 13.04
CA ARG A 507 -31.39 -2.59 13.63
C ARG A 507 -31.42 -2.49 15.15
N THR A 508 -30.25 -2.45 15.78
CA THR A 508 -30.14 -2.26 17.23
C THR A 508 -30.55 -0.84 17.62
N ILE A 509 -30.09 0.17 16.87
CA ILE A 509 -30.46 1.58 17.06
C ILE A 509 -31.98 1.77 17.02
N GLU A 510 -32.69 1.10 16.11
CA GLU A 510 -34.17 1.17 16.04
C GLU A 510 -34.90 0.74 17.32
N THR A 511 -34.22 -0.03 18.18
CA THR A 511 -34.75 -0.51 19.46
C THR A 511 -34.24 0.28 20.66
N MET A 512 -33.27 1.18 20.47
CA MET A 512 -32.73 2.05 21.51
C MET A 512 -33.72 3.17 21.84
N ALA A 513 -33.59 3.75 23.03
CA ALA A 513 -34.32 4.98 23.35
C ALA A 513 -33.65 6.16 22.64
N ASP A 514 -34.43 7.06 22.04
CA ASP A 514 -33.94 8.19 21.26
C ASP A 514 -32.88 9.02 22.01
N GLU A 515 -33.01 9.20 23.33
CA GLU A 515 -32.03 9.93 24.14
C GLU A 515 -30.65 9.27 24.26
N HIS A 516 -30.53 8.00 23.88
CA HIS A 516 -29.28 7.24 23.91
C HIS A 516 -28.63 7.10 22.53
N VAL A 517 -29.32 7.46 21.45
CA VAL A 517 -28.74 7.47 20.11
C VAL A 517 -27.94 8.76 19.97
N THR A 518 -26.62 8.64 19.90
CA THR A 518 -25.70 9.79 19.89
C THR A 518 -24.59 9.60 18.86
N ALA A 519 -23.72 10.60 18.73
CA ALA A 519 -22.49 10.50 17.94
C ALA A 519 -21.64 9.27 18.33
N ARG A 520 -21.65 8.88 19.62
CA ARG A 520 -20.91 7.68 20.09
C ARG A 520 -21.51 6.40 19.53
N THR A 521 -22.83 6.34 19.40
CA THR A 521 -23.55 5.21 18.81
C THR A 521 -23.13 5.03 17.37
N ALA A 522 -23.22 6.09 16.57
CA ALA A 522 -22.84 6.07 15.16
C ALA A 522 -21.36 5.67 14.97
N LEU A 523 -20.46 6.24 15.79
CA LEU A 523 -19.04 5.95 15.72
C LEU A 523 -18.70 4.53 16.18
N GLU A 524 -19.36 3.99 17.20
CA GLU A 524 -19.14 2.61 17.65
C GLU A 524 -19.53 1.61 16.56
N VAL A 525 -20.68 1.79 15.91
CA VAL A 525 -21.15 0.92 14.82
C VAL A 525 -20.11 0.80 13.72
N VAL A 526 -19.53 1.92 13.26
CA VAL A 526 -18.53 1.89 12.18
C VAL A 526 -17.14 1.47 12.66
N CYS A 527 -16.79 1.78 13.91
CA CYS A 527 -15.48 1.40 14.47
C CYS A 527 -15.39 -0.08 14.83
N ASP A 528 -16.52 -0.76 15.04
CA ASP A 528 -16.59 -2.20 15.35
C ASP A 528 -16.74 -3.06 14.08
N THR A 529 -16.18 -2.60 12.96
CA THR A 529 -16.22 -3.29 11.66
C THR A 529 -14.81 -3.71 11.21
N PRO A 530 -14.68 -4.81 10.45
CA PRO A 530 -13.39 -5.26 9.90
C PRO A 530 -12.64 -4.20 9.07
N ASP A 531 -13.37 -3.34 8.36
CA ASP A 531 -12.78 -2.27 7.54
C ASP A 531 -12.16 -1.13 8.40
N MET A 532 -12.46 -1.06 9.71
CA MET A 532 -11.74 -0.22 10.67
C MET A 532 -10.51 -0.95 11.24
N HIS A 533 -9.51 -1.19 10.39
CA HIS A 533 -8.25 -1.86 10.77
C HIS A 533 -7.19 -0.94 11.40
N ASP A 534 -6.00 -1.45 11.73
CA ASP A 534 -4.88 -0.71 12.38
C ASP A 534 -5.23 -0.01 13.70
N THR A 535 -6.22 -0.55 14.41
CA THR A 535 -6.62 -0.09 15.73
C THR A 535 -5.94 -0.94 16.80
N TYR A 536 -5.66 -0.34 17.96
CA TYR A 536 -5.05 -1.07 19.07
C TYR A 536 -5.41 -0.46 20.42
N LEU A 537 -5.45 -1.33 21.44
CA LEU A 537 -5.64 -0.94 22.82
C LEU A 537 -4.38 -1.23 23.64
N GLY A 538 -3.71 -0.17 24.08
CA GLY A 538 -2.55 -0.31 24.95
C GLY A 538 -2.93 -0.73 26.36
N ASN A 539 -2.08 -1.54 27.02
CA ASN A 539 -2.30 -2.00 28.40
C ASN A 539 -2.54 -0.86 29.40
N ARG A 540 -1.92 0.32 29.20
CA ARG A 540 -2.09 1.48 30.10
C ARG A 540 -3.44 2.18 29.93
N GLU A 541 -4.08 2.02 28.78
CA GLU A 541 -5.35 2.66 28.42
C GLU A 541 -6.55 1.76 28.69
N ARG A 542 -6.34 0.44 28.77
CA ARG A 542 -7.37 -0.59 28.94
C ARG A 542 -8.36 -0.28 30.06
N ALA A 543 -7.87 0.08 31.25
CA ALA A 543 -8.73 0.41 32.39
C ALA A 543 -9.57 1.68 32.18
N LEU A 544 -9.00 2.70 31.51
CA LEU A 544 -9.71 3.93 31.16
C LEU A 544 -10.79 3.66 30.11
N MET A 545 -10.49 2.86 29.09
CA MET A 545 -11.46 2.49 28.06
C MET A 545 -12.58 1.63 28.62
N TYR A 546 -12.28 0.70 29.53
CA TYR A 546 -13.31 -0.06 30.25
C TYR A 546 -14.25 0.86 31.05
N GLN A 547 -13.70 1.83 31.79
CA GLN A 547 -14.52 2.78 32.56
C GLN A 547 -15.37 3.66 31.65
N TYR A 548 -14.80 4.11 30.53
CA TYR A 548 -15.50 4.90 29.53
C TYR A 548 -16.63 4.10 28.86
N ALA A 549 -16.36 2.86 28.47
CA ALA A 549 -17.35 1.92 27.94
C ALA A 549 -18.51 1.75 28.92
N ARG A 550 -18.19 1.53 30.20
CA ARG A 550 -19.19 1.36 31.26
C ARG A 550 -20.02 2.61 31.52
N SER A 551 -19.43 3.80 31.47
CA SER A 551 -20.16 5.05 31.73
C SER A 551 -21.10 5.46 30.61
N HIS A 552 -20.82 5.03 29.37
CA HIS A 552 -21.62 5.32 28.18
C HIS A 552 -22.30 4.05 27.63
N ALA A 553 -22.46 3.00 28.46
CA ALA A 553 -22.94 1.69 28.00
C ALA A 553 -24.35 1.73 27.38
N ALA A 554 -25.16 2.73 27.72
CA ALA A 554 -26.49 2.91 27.14
C ALA A 554 -26.44 3.47 25.71
N GLU A 555 -25.34 4.12 25.31
CA GLU A 555 -25.14 4.75 23.99
C GLU A 555 -24.49 3.82 22.97
N PHE A 556 -24.05 2.62 23.35
CA PHE A 556 -23.41 1.66 22.44
C PHE A 556 -24.39 0.59 21.98
N THR A 557 -24.25 0.15 20.72
CA THR A 557 -25.10 -0.89 20.14
C THR A 557 -24.70 -2.27 20.64
N THR A 558 -23.42 -2.50 20.89
CA THR A 558 -22.93 -3.74 21.52
C THR A 558 -22.94 -3.60 23.04
N ALA A 559 -23.75 -4.44 23.71
CA ALA A 559 -23.76 -4.51 25.15
C ALA A 559 -22.46 -5.15 25.68
N MET A 560 -21.90 -4.60 26.76
CA MET A 560 -20.60 -5.05 27.30
C MET A 560 -20.49 -6.54 27.64
N HIS A 561 -21.61 -7.23 27.87
CA HIS A 561 -21.63 -8.66 28.22
C HIS A 561 -21.81 -9.57 27.00
N ASP A 562 -22.22 -9.00 25.86
CA ASP A 562 -22.39 -9.68 24.59
C ASP A 562 -21.18 -9.47 23.67
N ALA A 563 -20.31 -8.50 23.99
CA ALA A 563 -19.07 -8.22 23.27
C ALA A 563 -18.09 -9.41 23.35
N ASP A 564 -17.87 -10.06 22.21
CA ASP A 564 -16.97 -11.20 22.05
C ASP A 564 -16.23 -11.13 20.69
N PRO A 565 -14.89 -10.99 20.67
CA PRO A 565 -14.00 -10.81 21.80
C PRO A 565 -14.13 -9.42 22.45
N PHE A 566 -14.30 -9.37 23.78
CA PHE A 566 -14.46 -8.13 24.53
C PHE A 566 -13.31 -7.11 24.33
N GLU A 567 -12.08 -7.59 24.12
CA GLU A 567 -10.91 -6.72 23.92
C GLU A 567 -10.91 -6.01 22.56
N GLU A 568 -11.42 -6.68 21.52
CA GLU A 568 -11.57 -6.10 20.18
C GLU A 568 -12.63 -5.01 20.22
N TRP A 569 -13.78 -5.29 20.84
CA TRP A 569 -14.81 -4.28 21.05
C TRP A 569 -14.31 -3.06 21.85
N LEU A 570 -13.52 -3.27 22.91
CA LEU A 570 -12.91 -2.13 23.62
C LEU A 570 -11.93 -1.32 22.75
N THR A 571 -11.31 -1.96 21.76
CA THR A 571 -10.47 -1.28 20.76
C THR A 571 -11.32 -0.43 19.82
N ALA A 572 -12.48 -0.92 19.39
CA ALA A 572 -13.48 -0.15 18.66
C ALA A 572 -13.98 1.05 19.48
N VAL A 573 -14.31 0.85 20.77
CA VAL A 573 -14.73 1.93 21.69
C VAL A 573 -13.64 3.00 21.86
N LYS A 574 -12.36 2.60 21.95
CA LYS A 574 -11.24 3.57 21.97
C LYS A 574 -11.24 4.41 20.71
N THR A 575 -11.38 3.78 19.54
CA THR A 575 -11.37 4.44 18.24
C THR A 575 -12.57 5.40 18.10
N ALA A 576 -13.77 4.94 18.44
CA ALA A 576 -14.98 5.75 18.47
C ALA A 576 -14.83 6.96 19.41
N ARG A 577 -14.18 6.78 20.57
CA ARG A 577 -13.90 7.89 21.49
C ARG A 577 -12.93 8.92 20.89
N ILE A 578 -11.85 8.49 20.24
CA ILE A 578 -10.89 9.40 19.59
C ILE A 578 -11.61 10.25 18.53
N LEU A 579 -12.42 9.61 17.69
CA LEU A 579 -13.19 10.28 16.63
C LEU A 579 -14.29 11.19 17.19
N HIS A 580 -14.89 10.81 18.31
CA HIS A 580 -15.86 11.67 18.98
C HIS A 580 -15.18 12.92 19.55
N GLU A 581 -14.05 12.78 20.23
CA GLU A 581 -13.29 13.94 20.73
C GLU A 581 -12.79 14.84 19.57
N TRP A 582 -12.44 14.25 18.41
CA TRP A 582 -12.16 15.00 17.17
C TRP A 582 -13.36 15.84 16.71
N THR A 583 -14.55 15.24 16.62
CA THR A 583 -15.78 15.96 16.18
C THR A 583 -16.22 17.05 17.16
N GLU A 584 -15.81 16.97 18.43
CA GLU A 584 -16.01 18.02 19.44
C GLU A 584 -14.94 19.15 19.36
N GLY A 585 -14.00 19.06 18.41
CA GLY A 585 -13.00 20.10 18.13
C GLY A 585 -11.69 19.96 18.90
N SER A 586 -11.36 18.79 19.45
CA SER A 586 -10.02 18.56 20.00
C SER A 586 -8.95 18.65 18.90
N ASP A 587 -7.86 19.34 19.22
CA ASP A 587 -6.69 19.41 18.34
C ASP A 587 -6.03 18.03 18.23
N ILE A 588 -5.54 17.69 17.04
CA ILE A 588 -4.74 16.49 16.77
C ILE A 588 -3.56 16.35 17.75
N GLU A 589 -2.94 17.44 18.21
CA GLU A 589 -1.88 17.41 19.22
C GLU A 589 -2.37 16.83 20.55
N GLU A 590 -3.55 17.24 21.01
CA GLU A 590 -4.16 16.74 22.25
C GLU A 590 -4.50 15.24 22.14
N LEU A 591 -5.03 14.82 20.99
CA LEU A 591 -5.41 13.43 20.76
C LEU A 591 -4.19 12.52 20.67
N VAL A 592 -3.16 12.93 19.94
CA VAL A 592 -1.88 12.21 19.83
C VAL A 592 -1.27 11.99 21.21
N GLU A 593 -1.22 13.01 22.06
CA GLU A 593 -0.66 12.90 23.41
C GLU A 593 -1.53 12.01 24.31
N ARG A 594 -2.85 12.23 24.31
CA ARG A 594 -3.81 11.53 25.19
C ARG A 594 -3.87 10.03 24.89
N TYR A 595 -3.88 9.66 23.62
CA TYR A 595 -4.08 8.28 23.17
C TYR A 595 -2.81 7.58 22.71
N ARG A 596 -1.67 8.29 22.68
CA ARG A 596 -0.35 7.76 22.34
C ARG A 596 -0.34 7.08 20.97
N ILE A 597 -0.97 7.74 20.01
CA ILE A 597 -1.13 7.31 18.61
C ILE A 597 -0.36 8.30 17.73
N GLY A 598 0.08 7.89 16.53
CA GLY A 598 0.69 8.81 15.60
C GLY A 598 -0.34 9.77 14.99
N PRO A 599 0.03 11.02 14.64
CA PRO A 599 -0.88 11.92 13.94
C PRO A 599 -1.40 11.34 12.62
N GLY A 600 -0.57 10.59 11.88
CA GLY A 600 -1.02 9.89 10.67
C GLY A 600 -2.05 8.79 10.95
N ASP A 601 -2.05 8.18 12.14
CA ASP A 601 -3.07 7.21 12.53
C ASP A 601 -4.41 7.90 12.82
N VAL A 602 -4.40 9.14 13.35
CA VAL A 602 -5.61 9.94 13.53
C VAL A 602 -6.21 10.28 12.18
N GLU A 603 -5.41 10.87 11.28
CA GLU A 603 -5.83 11.22 9.91
C GLU A 603 -6.45 10.02 9.18
N SER A 604 -5.77 8.86 9.21
CA SER A 604 -6.29 7.65 8.56
C SER A 604 -7.60 7.13 9.17
N ARG A 605 -7.79 7.26 10.49
CA ARG A 605 -9.04 6.86 11.15
C ARG A 605 -10.19 7.81 10.84
N VAL A 606 -9.91 9.12 10.76
CA VAL A 606 -10.91 10.12 10.34
C VAL A 606 -11.40 9.80 8.94
N GLU A 607 -10.49 9.58 8.00
CA GLU A 607 -10.81 9.27 6.60
C GLU A 607 -11.65 7.98 6.48
N ARG A 608 -11.24 6.90 7.16
CA ARG A 608 -12.00 5.64 7.14
C ARG A 608 -13.36 5.78 7.80
N ALA A 609 -13.45 6.51 8.91
CA ALA A 609 -14.73 6.75 9.57
C ALA A 609 -15.67 7.58 8.69
N GLU A 610 -15.17 8.59 7.98
CA GLU A 610 -15.95 9.36 7.02
C GLU A 610 -16.56 8.47 5.93
N TRP A 611 -15.74 7.59 5.35
CA TRP A 611 -16.19 6.60 4.36
C TRP A 611 -17.23 5.63 4.93
N LEU A 612 -16.95 5.01 6.08
CA LEU A 612 -17.84 4.02 6.71
C LEU A 612 -19.15 4.63 7.20
N LEU A 613 -19.15 5.86 7.71
CA LEU A 613 -20.38 6.58 8.06
C LEU A 613 -21.20 6.89 6.81
N GLY A 614 -20.55 7.20 5.68
CA GLY A 614 -21.20 7.33 4.39
C GLY A 614 -21.86 6.03 3.92
N ALA A 615 -21.16 4.89 4.09
CA ALA A 615 -21.71 3.58 3.80
C ALA A 615 -22.89 3.22 4.71
N ALA A 616 -22.81 3.55 6.00
CA ALA A 616 -23.88 3.34 6.96
C ALA A 616 -25.15 4.14 6.61
N ASP A 617 -25.02 5.41 6.23
CA ASP A 617 -26.14 6.22 5.75
C ASP A 617 -26.78 5.65 4.48
N ALA A 618 -25.97 5.17 3.53
CA ALA A 618 -26.47 4.50 2.33
C ALA A 618 -27.22 3.18 2.63
N LEU A 619 -26.77 2.45 3.66
CA LEU A 619 -27.43 1.23 4.13
C LEU A 619 -28.73 1.53 4.89
N CYS A 620 -28.82 2.62 5.65
CA CYS A 620 -30.08 3.10 6.23
C CYS A 620 -31.14 3.31 5.13
N ALA A 621 -30.77 3.95 4.02
CA ALA A 621 -31.67 4.14 2.89
C ALA A 621 -32.15 2.81 2.25
N ALA A 622 -31.33 1.75 2.29
CA ALA A 622 -31.72 0.43 1.81
C ALA A 622 -32.63 -0.34 2.78
N LEU A 623 -32.63 0.02 4.06
CA LEU A 623 -33.51 -0.53 5.11
C LEU A 623 -34.82 0.27 5.27
N ASP A 624 -35.00 1.37 4.55
CA ASP A 624 -36.07 2.35 4.79
C ASP A 624 -36.05 2.93 6.22
N THR A 625 -34.85 3.04 6.82
CA THR A 625 -34.60 3.61 8.16
C THR A 625 -33.85 4.96 8.01
N ASP A 626 -33.94 5.84 9.00
CA ASP A 626 -33.15 7.09 9.07
C ASP A 626 -32.44 7.18 10.42
N VAL A 627 -31.11 7.30 10.39
CA VAL A 627 -30.25 7.52 11.56
C VAL A 627 -29.42 8.78 11.28
N PRO A 628 -29.93 9.97 11.61
CA PRO A 628 -29.30 11.25 11.28
C PRO A 628 -27.85 11.37 11.78
N GLU A 629 -27.53 10.69 12.88
CA GLU A 629 -26.22 10.71 13.52
C GLU A 629 -25.10 10.28 12.56
N PHE A 630 -25.35 9.35 11.62
CA PHE A 630 -24.33 8.98 10.63
C PHE A 630 -23.95 10.16 9.73
N ARG A 631 -24.94 10.92 9.25
CA ARG A 631 -24.72 12.10 8.39
C ARG A 631 -24.13 13.27 9.17
N GLU A 632 -24.64 13.51 10.38
CA GLU A 632 -24.19 14.62 11.23
C GLU A 632 -22.73 14.43 11.67
N VAL A 633 -22.37 13.23 12.16
CA VAL A 633 -20.99 12.93 12.56
C VAL A 633 -20.06 12.99 11.36
N ARG A 634 -20.46 12.42 10.20
CA ARG A 634 -19.66 12.48 8.98
C ARG A 634 -19.33 13.92 8.58
N ALA A 635 -20.32 14.82 8.62
CA ALA A 635 -20.15 16.23 8.29
C ALA A 635 -19.20 16.97 9.26
N LEU A 636 -19.02 16.47 10.48
CA LEU A 636 -18.07 17.01 11.47
C LEU A 636 -16.66 16.42 11.33
N LEU A 637 -16.50 15.29 10.64
CA LEU A 637 -15.19 14.70 10.33
C LEU A 637 -14.54 15.35 9.11
N SER A 638 -15.34 15.77 8.12
CA SER A 638 -14.86 16.46 6.93
C SER A 638 -14.30 17.86 7.30
N PRO A 639 -13.03 18.17 6.97
CA PRO A 639 -12.34 19.39 7.38
C PRO A 639 -12.87 20.70 6.77
#